data_AF-A0AAV5VG90-F1
#
_entry.id   AF-A0AAV5VG90-F1
#
_cell.length_a   1.000
_cell.length_b   1.000
_cell.length_c   1.000
_cell.angle_alpha   90.00
_cell.angle_beta   90.00
_cell.angle_gamma   90.00
#
_symmetry.space_group_name_H-M   'P 1'
#
loop_
_entity.id
_entity.type
_entity.pdbx_description
1 polymer ?
#
loop_
_entity_poly.entity_id
_entity_poly.type
_entity_poly.pdbx_seq_one_letter_code
_entity_poly.pdbx_strand_id
1 'polypeptide(L)'
;GFDTEAQMVDYMVQSFGSQCGNPLLAGFVFPNEIAEPSDPPSRNLSYTIRLANTKRNFQFISSYTPWDTSHDFATQYVSGPINGDTVDGGFPGYWEEGFLTIQHALNIVLREKFRGLEKTDPFSMKNLIMLGRTPYPAYTTQIIEVGSFFLPGQKEYMRVMGLSQWVHWIAYFIMNYVKLVFAVVILSVLLYFVMEHSDPTVAFVFFLLYAFNVTYFAFAVSTFLQSGTAGTMAATIAWMLLYFWCVLFSSMDTQSPYPFSIRMLNCINPDIALNYGVLLLAQYETQAGGLNWGKLFDRVTPDEPLTLGHMMIMLVVDGIIFILITWYVEAVNPGGEGVPQRPWFFVLPSYWFPHGKKSQVTMDTQNAAFHKAEQNQKAKTEEVHEKSDPTISIAGLTKTYGASFFKKLFDCKFGKNGEKLAVDNLCLQLYKGQITALLGHNGAGKSTTFSMLTGVIPPSTGTAYIDSLDIRSSLPQIRRSVGLCPQYNILFNTLTVWEHLEFFSKLKGRGFDKNEAKDLLERLKLDFKAHSRAGTLSGGQKRKLSLAIALIGGSEIVMLDEPTSGMDPGARHETWTLLQAEKEARTMLLTTHFMEEADVLGDRIAIMAHGQLQCCGSGMFLKKHYGAGYHLTIVYDNHMTRTLGTAIEQTRKLMMTHTDVVLQSVVGQEATFLLEADARSVFPRLFGDLESSQTHLGIRSFGVSVTTMEEVFLK
;
A
#
# COMPACT_ATOMS: atom_id res chain seq x y z
N GLY A 1 17.91 56.81 4.67
CA GLY A 1 19.08 55.92 4.55
C GLY A 1 20.24 56.60 5.25
N PHE A 2 21.25 55.84 5.65
CA PHE A 2 22.50 56.36 6.19
C PHE A 2 23.59 56.18 5.13
N ASP A 3 24.58 57.06 5.10
CA ASP A 3 25.65 56.98 4.10
C ASP A 3 26.65 55.86 4.41
N THR A 4 26.74 55.46 5.69
CA THR A 4 27.60 54.36 6.13
C THR A 4 26.88 53.41 7.08
N GLU A 5 27.29 52.14 7.07
CA GLU A 5 26.75 51.12 7.98
C GLU A 5 26.98 51.48 9.46
N ALA A 6 28.13 52.06 9.79
CA ALA A 6 28.46 52.49 11.15
C ALA A 6 27.46 53.53 11.69
N GLN A 7 27.09 54.53 10.87
CA GLN A 7 26.10 55.53 11.25
C GLN A 7 24.71 54.94 11.47
N MET A 8 24.32 53.95 10.66
CA MET A 8 23.06 53.23 10.86
C MET A 8 23.06 52.48 12.19
N VAL A 9 24.15 51.77 12.50
CA VAL A 9 24.28 51.01 13.75
C VAL A 9 24.30 51.93 14.96
N ASP A 10 25.07 53.02 14.93
CA ASP A 10 25.12 54.00 16.02
C ASP A 10 23.74 54.64 16.26
N TYR A 11 23.01 54.99 15.19
CA TYR A 11 21.65 55.48 15.31
C TYR A 11 20.71 54.46 15.95
N MET A 12 20.81 53.18 15.55
CA MET A 12 20.00 52.10 16.13
C MET A 12 20.28 51.89 17.62
N VAL A 13 21.56 51.90 18.01
CA VAL A 13 21.98 51.72 19.40
C VAL A 13 21.57 52.92 20.27
N GLN A 14 21.75 54.15 19.78
CA GLN A 14 21.41 55.35 20.54
C GLN A 14 19.90 55.59 20.66
N SER A 15 19.14 55.34 19.58
CA SER A 15 17.71 55.65 19.55
C SER A 15 16.84 54.57 20.19
N PHE A 16 17.28 53.30 20.15
CA PHE A 16 16.47 52.16 20.59
C PHE A 16 17.09 51.32 21.71
N GLY A 17 18.30 51.67 22.17
CA GLY A 17 19.00 50.92 23.22
C GLY A 17 18.27 50.81 24.57
N SER A 18 17.27 51.66 24.81
CA SER A 18 16.45 51.67 26.04
C SER A 18 14.98 51.26 25.83
N GLN A 19 14.55 50.93 24.61
CA GLN A 19 13.16 50.58 24.31
C GLN A 19 12.98 49.06 24.23
N CYS A 20 12.24 48.48 25.17
CA CYS A 20 11.74 47.11 25.05
C CYS A 20 10.62 47.06 23.99
N GLY A 21 10.80 46.25 22.93
CA GLY A 21 9.82 46.10 21.85
C GLY A 21 10.11 46.97 20.61
N ASN A 22 11.34 46.94 20.10
CA ASN A 22 11.74 47.71 18.93
C ASN A 22 10.95 47.29 17.66
N PRO A 23 10.30 48.22 16.94
CA PRO A 23 9.59 47.92 15.69
C PRO A 23 10.53 47.65 14.50
N LEU A 24 11.83 47.88 14.62
CA LEU A 24 12.80 47.63 13.56
C LEU A 24 13.01 46.11 13.34
N LEU A 25 12.66 45.66 12.14
CA LEU A 25 12.76 44.26 11.71
C LEU A 25 14.17 43.90 11.23
N ALA A 26 14.72 44.71 10.32
CA ALA A 26 16.03 44.50 9.71
C ALA A 26 16.58 45.81 9.13
N GLY A 27 17.90 45.96 9.14
CA GLY A 27 18.63 46.94 8.32
C GLY A 27 19.06 46.32 7.00
N PHE A 28 19.10 47.11 5.93
CA PHE A 28 19.59 46.67 4.63
C PHE A 28 20.82 47.48 4.25
N VAL A 29 21.88 46.79 3.84
CA VAL A 29 23.11 47.40 3.37
C VAL A 29 23.26 47.05 1.89
N PHE A 30 23.29 48.09 1.07
CA PHE A 30 23.46 48.00 -0.37
C PHE A 30 24.88 48.44 -0.75
N PRO A 31 25.55 47.78 -1.71
CA PRO A 31 26.78 48.28 -2.29
C PRO A 31 26.54 49.60 -3.03
N ASN A 32 27.59 50.44 -3.08
CA ASN A 32 27.53 51.80 -3.65
C ASN A 32 27.07 51.83 -5.11
N GLU A 33 27.26 50.74 -5.86
CA GLU A 33 26.85 50.57 -7.26
C GLU A 33 25.33 50.72 -7.49
N ILE A 34 24.50 50.56 -6.45
CA ILE A 34 23.03 50.66 -6.54
C ILE A 34 22.54 52.11 -6.32
N ALA A 35 23.39 52.98 -5.76
CA ALA A 35 23.04 54.34 -5.36
C ALA A 35 23.08 55.34 -6.52
N GLU A 36 23.88 55.08 -7.57
CA GLU A 36 23.99 55.96 -8.73
C GLU A 36 22.95 55.60 -9.81
N PRO A 37 22.18 56.57 -10.34
CA PRO A 37 21.03 56.32 -11.21
C PRO A 37 21.36 56.00 -12.67
N SER A 38 22.63 55.82 -13.06
CA SER A 38 23.04 55.85 -14.48
C SER A 38 23.50 54.54 -15.12
N ASP A 39 23.58 53.40 -14.42
CA ASP A 39 23.87 52.10 -15.07
C ASP A 39 23.07 50.93 -14.44
N PRO A 40 22.47 50.02 -15.25
CA PRO A 40 21.90 48.80 -14.71
C PRO A 40 23.03 47.88 -14.21
N PRO A 41 23.01 47.42 -12.94
CA PRO A 41 24.06 46.57 -12.42
C PRO A 41 24.13 45.25 -13.19
N SER A 42 25.33 44.67 -13.22
CA SER A 42 25.59 43.33 -13.75
C SER A 42 24.61 42.30 -13.16
N ARG A 43 24.40 41.16 -13.85
CA ARG A 43 23.37 40.15 -13.52
C ARG A 43 23.38 39.62 -12.06
N ASN A 44 24.42 39.91 -11.27
CA ASN A 44 24.57 39.49 -9.88
C ASN A 44 24.56 40.71 -8.93
N LEU A 45 23.46 40.90 -8.21
CA LEU A 45 23.33 41.91 -7.16
C LEU A 45 23.58 41.26 -5.80
N SER A 46 24.54 41.76 -5.03
CA SER A 46 24.75 41.36 -3.63
C SER A 46 24.24 42.44 -2.68
N TYR A 47 23.40 42.09 -1.71
CA TYR A 47 23.00 42.97 -0.61
C TYR A 47 23.11 42.21 0.72
N THR A 48 23.25 42.94 1.82
CA THR A 48 23.35 42.35 3.16
C THR A 48 22.15 42.76 4.01
N ILE A 49 21.51 41.78 4.66
CA ILE A 49 20.43 42.01 5.62
C ILE A 49 21.02 41.91 7.04
N ARG A 50 20.81 42.95 7.86
CA ARG A 50 21.21 43.00 9.26
C ARG A 50 19.98 42.81 10.15
N LEU A 51 19.86 41.64 10.76
CA LEU A 51 18.82 41.35 11.75
C LEU A 51 19.29 41.73 13.16
N ALA A 52 18.32 41.94 14.05
CA ALA A 52 18.59 42.06 15.47
C ALA A 52 19.19 40.75 16.02
N ASN A 53 20.13 40.86 16.96
CA ASN A 53 20.78 39.69 17.54
C ASN A 53 19.83 38.80 18.38
N THR A 54 18.70 39.36 18.82
CA THR A 54 17.69 38.68 19.63
C THR A 54 16.55 38.14 18.78
N LYS A 55 16.19 36.87 18.96
CA LYS A 55 14.98 36.26 18.38
C LYS A 55 13.74 36.80 19.09
N ARG A 56 12.66 37.07 18.35
CA ARG A 56 11.43 37.72 18.83
C ARG A 56 10.34 36.71 19.15
N ASN A 57 10.19 35.68 18.34
CA ASN A 57 9.22 34.59 18.49
C ASN A 57 9.84 33.43 19.29
N PHE A 58 10.39 33.77 20.45
CA PHE A 58 11.09 32.82 21.32
C PHE A 58 10.12 31.97 22.13
N GLN A 59 10.26 30.64 22.07
CA GLN A 59 9.63 29.72 23.02
C GLN A 59 10.55 29.54 24.24
N PHE A 60 9.96 29.66 25.43
CA PHE A 60 10.60 29.76 26.77
C PHE A 60 11.66 28.69 27.14
N ILE A 61 11.83 27.64 26.32
CA ILE A 61 12.58 26.43 26.64
C ILE A 61 14.00 26.41 26.03
N SER A 62 14.31 27.27 25.04
CA SER A 62 15.67 27.37 24.48
C SER A 62 16.49 28.44 25.18
N SER A 63 17.81 28.32 25.30
CA SER A 63 18.65 29.35 25.97
C SER A 63 18.64 30.69 25.21
N TYR A 64 18.72 31.83 25.93
CA TYR A 64 18.96 33.19 25.41
C TYR A 64 20.30 33.25 24.64
N THR A 65 20.32 32.62 23.48
CA THR A 65 21.51 32.49 22.65
C THR A 65 21.33 33.38 21.43
N PRO A 66 22.37 34.16 21.06
CA PRO A 66 22.38 34.90 19.81
C PRO A 66 22.22 33.94 18.62
N TRP A 67 21.93 34.48 17.44
CA TRP A 67 21.91 33.69 16.21
C TRP A 67 23.23 32.96 16.02
N ASP A 68 23.19 31.63 15.83
CA ASP A 68 24.37 30.87 15.45
C ASP A 68 24.63 31.08 13.95
N THR A 69 25.37 32.14 13.63
CA THR A 69 25.82 32.43 12.26
C THR A 69 27.18 31.80 11.95
N SER A 70 27.72 30.96 12.85
CA SER A 70 29.02 30.31 12.66
C SER A 70 28.92 29.00 11.87
N HIS A 71 27.72 28.45 11.75
CA HIS A 71 27.43 27.25 10.98
C HIS A 71 26.50 27.58 9.81
N ASP A 72 26.98 27.46 8.58
CA ASP A 72 26.15 27.66 7.38
C ASP A 72 25.09 26.54 7.22
N PHE A 73 25.34 25.35 7.80
CA PHE A 73 24.43 24.21 7.82
C PHE A 73 24.64 23.34 9.08
N ALA A 74 23.55 22.82 9.65
CA ALA A 74 23.62 21.80 10.69
C ALA A 74 24.18 20.49 10.08
N THR A 75 25.30 19.98 10.61
CA THR A 75 25.85 18.69 10.20
C THR A 75 24.96 17.57 10.75
N GLN A 76 24.33 16.80 9.85
CA GLN A 76 23.42 15.71 10.22
C GLN A 76 24.21 14.46 10.64
N TYR A 77 23.98 13.97 11.86
CA TYR A 77 24.45 12.66 12.33
C TYR A 77 23.35 11.58 12.36
N VAL A 78 22.09 11.94 12.06
CA VAL A 78 20.93 11.04 12.17
C VAL A 78 20.07 11.14 10.92
N SER A 79 19.63 9.99 10.40
CA SER A 79 18.65 9.91 9.31
C SER A 79 17.26 10.31 9.80
N GLY A 80 16.70 11.43 9.32
CA GLY A 80 15.36 11.88 9.67
C GLY A 80 15.18 13.40 9.51
N PRO A 81 13.95 13.93 9.70
CA PRO A 81 13.71 15.37 9.67
C PRO A 81 14.44 16.08 10.82
N ILE A 82 15.11 17.18 10.51
CA ILE A 82 15.70 18.10 11.50
C ILE A 82 14.51 18.70 12.27
N ASN A 83 14.35 18.35 13.55
CA ASN A 83 13.21 18.73 14.41
C ASN A 83 11.83 18.25 13.93
N GLY A 84 11.61 16.94 13.91
CA GLY A 84 10.37 16.30 13.40
C GLY A 84 9.04 16.79 13.98
N ASP A 85 9.05 17.30 15.21
CA ASP A 85 7.88 17.83 15.94
C ASP A 85 7.46 19.24 15.49
N THR A 86 8.36 19.99 14.84
CA THR A 86 8.13 21.37 14.42
C THR A 86 7.56 21.43 13.00
N VAL A 87 6.59 22.32 12.77
CA VAL A 87 5.86 22.40 11.48
C VAL A 87 6.67 23.15 10.41
N ASP A 88 7.64 23.93 10.86
CA ASP A 88 8.42 24.92 10.12
C ASP A 88 9.90 24.52 9.94
N GLY A 89 10.33 23.39 10.51
CA GLY A 89 11.72 22.90 10.43
C GLY A 89 12.59 23.27 11.64
N GLY A 90 12.06 24.08 12.57
CA GLY A 90 12.64 24.34 13.88
C GLY A 90 13.87 25.26 13.88
N PHE A 91 14.68 25.18 14.93
CA PHE A 91 15.82 26.08 15.17
C PHE A 91 16.88 25.93 14.06
N PRO A 92 17.43 27.03 13.50
CA PRO A 92 17.46 28.41 14.02
C PRO A 92 16.21 29.29 13.76
N GLY A 93 15.14 28.80 13.13
CA GLY A 93 13.85 29.52 13.07
C GLY A 93 13.82 30.74 12.14
N TYR A 94 14.68 30.80 11.11
CA TYR A 94 14.74 31.94 10.17
C TYR A 94 13.39 32.26 9.50
N TRP A 95 12.55 31.24 9.31
CA TRP A 95 11.21 31.39 8.75
C TRP A 95 10.25 32.09 9.72
N GLU A 96 10.14 31.62 10.97
CA GLU A 96 9.25 32.21 11.98
C GLU A 96 9.58 33.67 12.26
N GLU A 97 10.85 34.05 12.09
CA GLU A 97 11.33 35.43 12.24
C GLU A 97 11.17 36.28 10.97
N GLY A 98 10.65 35.72 9.88
CA GLY A 98 10.28 36.43 8.66
C GLY A 98 11.45 36.79 7.74
N PHE A 99 12.62 36.15 7.89
CA PHE A 99 13.81 36.46 7.08
C PHE A 99 13.56 36.29 5.57
N LEU A 100 12.97 35.14 5.18
CA LEU A 100 12.65 34.84 3.79
C LEU A 100 11.59 35.79 3.22
N THR A 101 10.63 36.20 4.05
CA THR A 101 9.60 37.18 3.68
C THR A 101 10.22 38.54 3.37
N ILE A 102 11.14 38.99 4.24
CA ILE A 102 11.88 40.25 4.07
C ILE A 102 12.76 40.20 2.81
N GLN A 103 13.47 39.10 2.59
CA GLN A 103 14.30 38.89 1.42
C GLN A 103 13.46 38.92 0.12
N HIS A 104 12.30 38.26 0.12
CA HIS A 104 11.42 38.22 -1.03
C HIS A 104 10.84 39.59 -1.36
N ALA A 105 10.36 40.32 -0.35
CA ALA A 105 9.84 41.68 -0.53
C ALA A 105 10.90 42.59 -1.16
N LEU A 106 12.15 42.51 -0.70
CA LEU A 106 13.24 43.29 -1.27
C LEU A 106 13.53 42.90 -2.73
N ASN A 107 13.52 41.60 -3.05
CA ASN A 107 13.73 41.12 -4.41
C ASN A 107 12.63 41.61 -5.37
N ILE A 108 11.36 41.68 -4.92
CA ILE A 108 10.26 42.26 -5.71
C ILE A 108 10.54 43.74 -5.99
N VAL A 109 10.84 44.52 -4.95
CA VAL A 109 11.08 45.96 -5.06
C VAL A 109 12.27 46.27 -5.98
N LEU A 110 13.36 45.52 -5.85
CA LEU A 110 14.52 45.65 -6.74
C LEU A 110 14.16 45.31 -8.18
N ARG A 111 13.39 44.23 -8.41
CA ARG A 111 12.93 43.83 -9.74
C ARG A 111 12.02 44.89 -10.37
N GLU A 112 11.13 45.51 -9.60
CA GLU A 112 10.29 46.63 -10.05
C GLU A 112 11.14 47.82 -10.46
N LYS A 113 12.10 48.22 -9.61
CA LYS A 113 13.01 49.35 -9.88
C LYS A 113 13.81 49.15 -11.17
N PHE A 114 14.32 47.94 -11.43
CA PHE A 114 15.16 47.68 -12.61
C PHE A 114 14.38 47.34 -13.89
N ARG A 115 13.13 46.85 -13.82
CA ARG A 115 12.34 46.50 -15.00
C ARG A 115 11.24 47.51 -15.37
N GLY A 116 11.01 48.54 -14.56
CA GLY A 116 9.99 49.57 -14.84
C GLY A 116 8.55 49.03 -14.91
N LEU A 117 8.26 47.95 -14.17
CA LEU A 117 6.92 47.36 -14.08
C LEU A 117 6.04 48.17 -13.10
N GLU A 118 4.72 48.13 -13.31
CA GLU A 118 3.74 48.80 -12.44
C GLU A 118 3.90 48.40 -10.97
N LYS A 119 3.69 49.36 -10.04
CA LYS A 119 3.77 49.17 -8.60
C LYS A 119 2.83 48.05 -8.16
N THR A 120 3.36 46.88 -7.85
CA THR A 120 2.60 45.79 -7.23
C THR A 120 2.86 45.79 -5.72
N ASP A 121 1.81 45.72 -4.91
CA ASP A 121 1.98 45.65 -3.46
C ASP A 121 2.75 44.37 -3.08
N PRO A 122 3.96 44.48 -2.47
CA PRO A 122 4.79 43.31 -2.14
C PRO A 122 4.12 42.37 -1.14
N PHE A 123 3.15 42.88 -0.38
CA PHE A 123 2.41 42.17 0.67
C PHE A 123 1.03 41.68 0.20
N SER A 124 0.73 41.75 -1.10
CA SER A 124 -0.48 41.14 -1.65
C SER A 124 -0.49 39.64 -1.36
N MET A 125 -1.65 39.09 -0.97
CA MET A 125 -1.82 37.69 -0.57
C MET A 125 -1.39 36.69 -1.68
N LYS A 126 -1.35 37.13 -2.95
CA LYS A 126 -0.88 36.34 -4.10
C LYS A 126 0.65 36.21 -4.19
N ASN A 127 1.41 37.11 -3.55
CA ASN A 127 2.87 37.15 -3.60
C ASN A 127 3.52 36.65 -2.29
N LEU A 128 2.73 36.08 -1.37
CA LEU A 128 3.26 35.53 -0.13
C LEU A 128 3.92 34.17 -0.42
N ILE A 129 5.24 34.07 -0.19
CA ILE A 129 5.92 32.77 -0.20
C ILE A 129 5.46 32.02 1.05
N MET A 130 4.80 30.87 0.87
CA MET A 130 4.57 29.92 1.95
C MET A 130 5.66 28.86 1.93
N LEU A 131 6.48 28.82 2.99
CA LEU A 131 7.41 27.72 3.19
C LEU A 131 6.65 26.54 3.84
N GLY A 132 6.66 25.39 3.19
CA GLY A 132 6.16 24.14 3.76
C GLY A 132 7.32 23.18 4.03
N ARG A 133 7.35 22.57 5.22
CA ARG A 133 8.24 21.43 5.50
C ARG A 133 7.98 20.28 4.52
N THR A 134 9.01 19.50 4.23
CA THR A 134 8.88 18.23 3.51
C THR A 134 9.41 17.11 4.39
N PRO A 135 8.57 16.14 4.84
CA PRO A 135 7.14 15.97 4.59
C PRO A 135 6.22 16.78 5.55
N TYR A 136 5.18 17.46 5.03
CA TYR A 136 4.11 18.08 5.83
C TYR A 136 2.91 17.13 5.91
N PRO A 137 2.21 16.97 7.06
CA PRO A 137 2.33 17.67 8.36
C PRO A 137 3.34 17.04 9.34
N ALA A 138 3.41 17.55 10.59
CA ALA A 138 4.25 17.11 11.72
C ALA A 138 4.51 15.60 11.78
N TYR A 139 5.77 15.16 11.99
CA TYR A 139 6.13 13.75 11.93
C TYR A 139 5.74 13.15 13.27
N THR A 140 4.48 12.76 13.41
CA THR A 140 4.05 12.01 14.57
C THR A 140 4.68 10.63 14.45
N THR A 141 5.67 10.34 15.29
CA THR A 141 6.05 8.96 15.56
C THR A 141 4.84 8.31 16.22
N GLN A 142 3.93 7.78 15.40
CA GLN A 142 2.99 6.79 15.88
C GLN A 142 3.84 5.62 16.33
N ILE A 143 4.02 5.50 17.64
CA ILE A 143 4.56 4.32 18.31
C ILE A 143 3.54 3.21 18.02
N ILE A 144 3.61 2.63 16.84
CA ILE A 144 2.93 1.40 16.45
C ILE A 144 4.01 0.36 16.17
N GLU A 145 4.85 0.17 17.18
CA GLU A 145 5.56 -1.07 17.43
C GLU A 145 5.06 -1.45 18.83
N VAL A 146 3.99 -2.23 18.96
CA VAL A 146 4.09 -3.67 19.23
C VAL A 146 2.91 -4.48 18.62
N GLY A 147 1.89 -3.81 18.04
CA GLY A 147 0.69 -4.48 17.50
C GLY A 147 0.64 -4.66 15.98
N SER A 148 1.58 -4.08 15.23
CA SER A 148 1.61 -4.02 13.76
C SER A 148 2.06 -5.30 13.07
N PHE A 149 2.06 -6.44 13.78
CA PHE A 149 2.70 -7.64 13.24
C PHE A 149 2.00 -8.18 11.99
N PHE A 150 0.68 -7.99 11.80
CA PHE A 150 0.01 -8.32 10.54
C PHE A 150 -1.18 -7.38 10.26
N LEU A 151 -1.05 -6.52 9.24
CA LEU A 151 -2.21 -5.81 8.67
C LEU A 151 -3.21 -6.84 8.10
N PRO A 152 -4.53 -6.62 8.20
CA PRO A 152 -5.56 -7.58 7.76
C PRO A 152 -5.35 -8.10 6.33
N GLY A 153 -4.81 -7.27 5.42
CA GLY A 153 -4.50 -7.70 4.06
C GLY A 153 -3.41 -8.78 3.95
N GLN A 154 -2.38 -8.75 4.82
CA GLN A 154 -1.30 -9.74 4.74
C GLN A 154 -1.80 -11.18 4.98
N LYS A 155 -2.83 -11.36 5.81
CA LYS A 155 -3.43 -12.67 6.06
C LYS A 155 -4.07 -13.27 4.81
N GLU A 156 -4.89 -12.49 4.10
CA GLU A 156 -5.55 -12.98 2.89
C GLU A 156 -4.56 -13.23 1.77
N TYR A 157 -3.53 -12.38 1.61
CA TYR A 157 -2.48 -12.67 0.64
C TYR A 157 -1.67 -13.93 0.98
N MET A 158 -1.37 -14.21 2.25
CA MET A 158 -0.76 -15.48 2.66
C MET A 158 -1.67 -16.68 2.36
N ARG A 159 -2.99 -16.48 2.48
CA ARG A 159 -3.99 -17.46 2.07
C ARG A 159 -4.04 -17.66 0.56
N VAL A 160 -3.78 -16.61 -0.24
CA VAL A 160 -3.61 -16.73 -1.69
C VAL A 160 -2.36 -17.53 -2.03
N MET A 161 -1.27 -17.33 -1.28
CA MET A 161 0.00 -18.06 -1.45
C MET A 161 -0.06 -19.54 -1.00
N GLY A 162 -1.22 -20.02 -0.53
CA GLY A 162 -1.46 -21.43 -0.22
C GLY A 162 -1.50 -21.79 1.27
N LEU A 163 -1.34 -20.81 2.17
CA LEU A 163 -1.42 -21.07 3.60
C LEU A 163 -2.86 -21.31 4.05
N SER A 164 -3.07 -22.40 4.79
CA SER A 164 -4.38 -22.70 5.35
C SER A 164 -4.71 -21.77 6.51
N GLN A 165 -5.97 -21.33 6.59
CA GLN A 165 -6.46 -20.36 7.56
C GLN A 165 -6.23 -20.78 9.02
N TRP A 166 -6.43 -22.07 9.35
CA TRP A 166 -6.24 -22.60 10.70
C TRP A 166 -4.78 -22.52 11.19
N VAL A 167 -3.81 -22.58 10.28
CA VAL A 167 -2.38 -22.51 10.63
C VAL A 167 -2.04 -21.14 11.21
N HIS A 168 -2.64 -20.07 10.66
CA HIS A 168 -2.48 -18.73 11.21
C HIS A 168 -2.98 -18.67 12.66
N TRP A 169 -4.19 -19.15 12.92
CA TRP A 169 -4.77 -19.13 14.27
C TRP A 169 -3.96 -19.92 15.27
N ILE A 170 -3.51 -21.12 14.89
CA ILE A 170 -2.67 -21.93 15.78
C ILE A 170 -1.33 -21.23 16.05
N ALA A 171 -0.70 -20.65 15.03
CA ALA A 171 0.55 -19.92 15.23
C ALA A 171 0.39 -18.74 16.19
N TYR A 172 -0.64 -17.92 16.01
CA TYR A 172 -0.93 -16.79 16.91
C TYR A 172 -1.32 -17.25 18.31
N PHE A 173 -2.13 -18.30 18.40
CA PHE A 173 -2.51 -18.90 19.67
C PHE A 173 -1.28 -19.37 20.43
N ILE A 174 -0.39 -20.15 19.81
CA ILE A 174 0.84 -20.64 20.45
C ILE A 174 1.70 -19.46 20.92
N MET A 175 1.94 -18.45 20.05
CA MET A 175 2.78 -17.31 20.41
C MET A 175 2.24 -16.51 21.59
N ASN A 176 0.92 -16.29 21.68
CA ASN A 176 0.33 -15.53 22.77
C ASN A 176 0.13 -16.39 24.03
N TYR A 177 -0.23 -17.65 23.85
CA TYR A 177 -0.41 -18.59 24.95
C TYR A 177 0.91 -18.84 25.68
N VAL A 178 2.04 -19.00 24.97
CA VAL A 178 3.37 -19.14 25.62
C VAL A 178 3.71 -17.96 26.52
N LYS A 179 3.35 -16.72 26.11
CA LYS A 179 3.54 -15.52 26.96
C LYS A 179 2.71 -15.58 28.24
N LEU A 180 1.46 -16.03 28.13
CA LEU A 180 0.58 -16.18 29.29
C LEU A 180 0.99 -17.35 30.19
N VAL A 181 1.44 -18.47 29.62
CA VAL A 181 1.98 -19.61 30.38
C VAL A 181 3.14 -19.16 31.25
N PHE A 182 4.04 -18.30 30.74
CA PHE A 182 5.12 -17.73 31.54
C PHE A 182 4.60 -16.95 32.75
N ALA A 183 3.56 -16.12 32.58
CA ALA A 183 2.93 -15.40 33.68
C ALA A 183 2.24 -16.34 34.69
N VAL A 184 1.56 -17.39 34.20
CA VAL A 184 0.91 -18.40 35.05
C VAL A 184 1.95 -19.17 35.87
N VAL A 185 3.11 -19.53 35.30
CA VAL A 185 4.19 -20.19 36.03
C VAL A 185 4.68 -19.33 37.18
N ILE A 186 4.90 -18.02 36.96
CA ILE A 186 5.31 -17.09 38.01
C ILE A 186 4.22 -17.02 39.11
N LEU A 187 2.95 -16.91 38.71
CA LEU A 187 1.83 -16.87 39.66
C LEU A 187 1.73 -18.15 40.48
N SER A 188 1.93 -19.33 39.87
CA SER A 188 1.90 -20.61 40.57
C SER A 188 3.07 -20.77 41.55
N VAL A 189 4.25 -20.24 41.23
CA VAL A 189 5.38 -20.20 42.18
C VAL A 189 5.06 -19.29 43.37
N LEU A 190 4.43 -18.14 43.14
CA LEU A 190 4.00 -17.26 44.23
C LEU A 190 2.93 -17.92 45.11
N LEU A 191 1.95 -18.59 44.48
CA LEU A 191 0.89 -19.30 45.20
C LEU A 191 1.41 -20.50 45.98
N TYR A 192 2.47 -21.16 45.52
CA TYR A 192 3.14 -22.22 46.28
C TYR A 192 3.63 -21.74 47.66
N PHE A 193 4.04 -20.47 47.79
CA PHE A 193 4.42 -19.92 49.09
C PHE A 193 3.22 -19.51 49.97
N VAL A 194 2.03 -19.36 49.38
CA VAL A 194 0.80 -18.91 50.07
C VAL A 194 -0.09 -20.07 50.47
N MET A 195 -0.14 -21.14 49.66
CA MET A 195 -0.92 -22.36 49.92
C MET A 195 -0.02 -23.40 50.59
N GLU A 196 -0.24 -23.63 51.88
CA GLU A 196 0.56 -24.55 52.70
C GLU A 196 0.01 -25.98 52.65
N HIS A 197 -1.30 -26.14 52.44
CA HIS A 197 -2.00 -27.42 52.49
C HIS A 197 -2.45 -27.96 51.13
N SER A 198 -2.65 -27.10 50.13
CA SER A 198 -3.18 -27.50 48.82
C SER A 198 -2.09 -27.84 47.80
N ASP A 199 -2.37 -28.80 46.90
CA ASP A 199 -1.45 -29.18 45.83
C ASP A 199 -1.29 -28.02 44.81
N PRO A 200 -0.08 -27.47 44.61
CA PRO A 200 0.16 -26.32 43.71
C PRO A 200 -0.11 -26.66 42.24
N THR A 201 -0.05 -27.95 41.89
CA THR A 201 -0.31 -28.44 40.53
C THR A 201 -1.77 -28.25 40.11
N VAL A 202 -2.72 -28.31 41.04
CA VAL A 202 -4.14 -28.10 40.77
C VAL A 202 -4.39 -26.63 40.43
N ALA A 203 -3.84 -25.72 41.24
CA ALA A 203 -3.89 -24.28 40.99
C ALA A 203 -3.24 -23.93 39.64
N PHE A 204 -2.07 -24.51 39.33
CA PHE A 204 -1.40 -24.31 38.05
C PHE A 204 -2.28 -24.68 36.86
N VAL A 205 -2.90 -25.87 36.86
CA VAL A 205 -3.78 -26.30 35.75
C VAL A 205 -5.04 -25.44 35.67
N PHE A 206 -5.59 -25.01 36.80
CA PHE A 206 -6.74 -24.10 36.83
C PHE A 206 -6.43 -22.75 36.16
N PHE A 207 -5.33 -22.08 36.54
CA PHE A 207 -4.92 -20.82 35.90
C PHE A 207 -4.49 -21.00 34.44
N LEU A 208 -3.93 -22.15 34.08
CA LEU A 208 -3.60 -22.51 32.71
C LEU A 208 -4.84 -22.61 31.80
N LEU A 209 -5.93 -23.19 32.30
CA LEU A 209 -7.23 -23.24 31.63
C LEU A 209 -7.86 -21.85 31.52
N TYR A 210 -7.73 -21.02 32.55
CA TYR A 210 -8.18 -19.63 32.48
C TYR A 210 -7.41 -18.83 31.42
N ALA A 211 -6.08 -18.95 31.37
CA ALA A 211 -5.24 -18.29 30.36
C ALA A 211 -5.61 -18.70 28.93
N PHE A 212 -6.02 -19.95 28.73
CA PHE A 212 -6.55 -20.44 27.44
C PHE A 212 -7.81 -19.66 27.03
N ASN A 213 -8.75 -19.49 27.96
CA ASN A 213 -9.99 -18.75 27.72
C ASN A 213 -9.75 -17.27 27.44
N VAL A 214 -8.88 -16.61 28.21
CA VAL A 214 -8.51 -15.21 27.98
C VAL A 214 -7.98 -15.01 26.54
N THR A 215 -7.15 -15.94 26.07
CA THR A 215 -6.57 -15.89 24.71
C THR A 215 -7.66 -16.01 23.64
N TYR A 216 -8.55 -17.01 23.77
CA TYR A 216 -9.60 -17.23 22.77
C TYR A 216 -10.73 -16.21 22.83
N PHE A 217 -11.02 -15.64 23.98
CA PHE A 217 -11.93 -14.50 24.09
C PHE A 217 -11.43 -13.32 23.27
N ALA A 218 -10.15 -12.96 23.44
CA ALA A 218 -9.55 -11.87 22.67
C ALA A 218 -9.60 -12.14 21.16
N PHE A 219 -9.35 -13.38 20.73
CA PHE A 219 -9.50 -13.78 19.33
C PHE A 219 -10.94 -13.68 18.84
N ALA A 220 -11.91 -14.20 19.60
CA ALA A 220 -13.32 -14.14 19.24
C ALA A 220 -13.77 -12.70 19.02
N VAL A 221 -13.48 -11.77 19.95
CA VAL A 221 -13.84 -10.35 19.78
C VAL A 221 -13.12 -9.72 18.60
N SER A 222 -11.85 -10.05 18.38
CA SER A 222 -11.07 -9.50 17.26
C SER A 222 -11.66 -9.86 15.89
N THR A 223 -12.29 -11.04 15.73
CA THR A 223 -12.86 -11.47 14.44
C THR A 223 -14.07 -10.63 14.00
N PHE A 224 -14.78 -9.99 14.94
CA PHE A 224 -15.93 -9.16 14.59
C PHE A 224 -15.55 -7.81 13.99
N LEU A 225 -14.30 -7.38 14.16
CA LEU A 225 -13.88 -6.01 13.87
C LEU A 225 -12.86 -5.98 12.73
N GLN A 226 -13.08 -5.04 11.81
CA GLN A 226 -12.28 -4.93 10.58
C GLN A 226 -10.95 -4.22 10.79
N SER A 227 -10.82 -3.42 11.87
CA SER A 227 -9.57 -2.72 12.18
C SER A 227 -8.95 -3.23 13.47
N GLY A 228 -7.63 -3.37 13.48
CA GLY A 228 -6.89 -3.88 14.65
C GLY A 228 -7.02 -2.99 15.89
N THR A 229 -7.04 -1.66 15.71
CA THR A 229 -7.20 -0.70 16.81
C THR A 229 -8.60 -0.71 17.43
N ALA A 230 -9.64 -0.81 16.59
CA ALA A 230 -11.00 -1.00 17.09
C ALA A 230 -11.13 -2.36 17.78
N GLY A 231 -10.50 -3.40 17.24
CA GLY A 231 -10.39 -4.73 17.83
C GLY A 231 -9.90 -4.69 19.28
N THR A 232 -8.76 -4.03 19.51
CA THR A 232 -8.20 -3.90 20.86
C THR A 232 -9.10 -3.11 21.81
N MET A 233 -9.66 -1.98 21.36
CA MET A 233 -10.53 -1.16 22.20
C MET A 233 -11.81 -1.92 22.57
N ALA A 234 -12.45 -2.56 21.59
CA ALA A 234 -13.66 -3.32 21.85
C ALA A 234 -13.41 -4.54 22.74
N ALA A 235 -12.29 -5.25 22.57
CA ALA A 235 -11.92 -6.36 23.45
C ALA A 235 -11.76 -5.88 24.91
N THR A 236 -11.11 -4.74 25.14
CA THR A 236 -10.97 -4.18 26.50
C THR A 236 -12.31 -3.74 27.09
N ILE A 237 -13.18 -3.12 26.30
CA ILE A 237 -14.52 -2.70 26.75
C ILE A 237 -15.38 -3.93 27.05
N ALA A 238 -15.38 -4.92 26.17
CA ALA A 238 -16.12 -6.16 26.35
C ALA A 238 -15.65 -6.91 27.60
N TRP A 239 -14.34 -6.98 27.83
CA TRP A 239 -13.77 -7.56 29.05
C TRP A 239 -14.18 -6.79 30.31
N MET A 240 -14.15 -5.45 30.26
CA MET A 240 -14.58 -4.61 31.38
C MET A 240 -16.06 -4.81 31.72
N LEU A 241 -16.92 -4.99 30.70
CA LEU A 241 -18.34 -5.31 30.88
C LEU A 241 -18.55 -6.70 31.49
N LEU A 242 -17.80 -7.70 31.04
CA LEU A 242 -17.84 -9.06 31.63
C LEU A 242 -17.38 -9.06 33.08
N TYR A 243 -16.32 -8.31 33.39
CA TYR A 243 -15.84 -8.13 34.75
C TYR A 243 -16.87 -7.41 35.64
N PHE A 244 -17.49 -6.34 35.13
CA PHE A 244 -18.56 -5.64 35.83
C PHE A 244 -19.75 -6.56 36.13
N TRP A 245 -20.16 -7.39 35.15
CA TRP A 245 -21.18 -8.41 35.36
C TRP A 245 -20.76 -9.44 36.42
N CYS A 246 -19.50 -9.89 36.40
CA CYS A 246 -18.97 -10.81 37.40
C CYS A 246 -19.09 -10.24 38.84
N VAL A 247 -18.72 -8.98 39.04
CA VAL A 247 -18.82 -8.32 40.36
C VAL A 247 -20.29 -8.20 40.80
N LEU A 248 -21.18 -7.76 39.91
CA LEU A 248 -22.61 -7.65 40.22
C LEU A 248 -23.21 -9.00 40.58
N PHE A 249 -22.98 -10.03 39.75
CA PHE A 249 -23.51 -11.37 39.98
C PHE A 249 -22.99 -11.96 41.29
N SER A 250 -21.69 -11.84 41.56
CA SER A 250 -21.08 -12.37 42.79
C SER A 250 -21.61 -11.67 44.05
N SER A 251 -21.87 -10.35 43.96
CA SER A 251 -22.48 -9.58 45.05
C SER A 251 -23.92 -10.05 45.33
N MET A 252 -24.72 -10.28 44.29
CA MET A 252 -26.09 -10.79 44.43
C MET A 252 -26.12 -12.22 45.00
N ASP A 253 -25.23 -13.10 44.52
CA ASP A 253 -25.15 -14.48 44.97
C ASP A 253 -24.73 -14.62 46.44
N THR A 254 -23.92 -13.66 46.94
CA THR A 254 -23.55 -13.59 48.35
C THR A 254 -24.73 -13.18 49.25
N GLN A 255 -25.62 -12.32 48.76
CA GLN A 255 -26.81 -11.88 49.50
C GLN A 255 -27.95 -12.89 49.45
N SER A 256 -28.16 -13.53 48.29
CA SER A 256 -29.17 -14.56 48.08
C SER A 256 -28.61 -15.68 47.19
N PRO A 257 -28.26 -16.85 47.77
CA PRO A 257 -27.67 -17.96 47.02
C PRO A 257 -28.57 -18.45 45.88
N TYR A 258 -28.05 -18.40 44.65
CA TYR A 258 -28.74 -18.95 43.48
C TYR A 258 -28.63 -20.49 43.42
N PRO A 259 -29.59 -21.17 42.77
CA PRO A 259 -29.50 -22.60 42.53
C PRO A 259 -28.30 -22.95 41.64
N PHE A 260 -27.79 -24.17 41.80
CA PHE A 260 -26.61 -24.70 41.11
C PHE A 260 -26.60 -24.46 39.59
N SER A 261 -27.74 -24.68 38.92
CA SER A 261 -27.86 -24.51 37.47
C SER A 261 -27.65 -23.08 36.99
N ILE A 262 -28.11 -22.07 37.75
CA ILE A 262 -27.94 -20.66 37.40
C ILE A 262 -26.49 -20.23 37.58
N ARG A 263 -25.83 -20.71 38.64
CA ARG A 263 -24.40 -20.45 38.85
C ARG A 263 -23.57 -21.06 37.73
N MET A 264 -23.85 -22.32 37.37
CA MET A 264 -23.16 -23.02 36.28
C MET A 264 -23.35 -22.30 34.93
N LEU A 265 -24.56 -21.84 34.61
CA LEU A 265 -24.81 -21.09 33.37
C LEU A 265 -24.04 -19.76 33.32
N ASN A 266 -23.96 -19.03 34.44
CA ASN A 266 -23.19 -17.80 34.51
C ASN A 266 -21.67 -18.03 34.48
N CYS A 267 -21.19 -19.22 34.82
CA CYS A 267 -19.79 -19.60 34.67
C CYS A 267 -19.32 -19.68 33.22
N ILE A 268 -20.23 -19.55 32.23
CA ILE A 268 -19.84 -19.34 30.82
C ILE A 268 -19.02 -18.04 30.64
N ASN A 269 -19.19 -17.08 31.56
CA ASN A 269 -18.27 -15.98 31.70
C ASN A 269 -17.01 -16.48 32.44
N PRO A 270 -15.82 -16.48 31.80
CA PRO A 270 -14.60 -17.02 32.40
C PRO A 270 -14.20 -16.29 33.69
N ASP A 271 -14.56 -15.01 33.85
CA ASP A 271 -14.26 -14.25 35.07
C ASP A 271 -15.06 -14.74 36.28
N ILE A 272 -16.30 -15.21 36.06
CA ILE A 272 -17.14 -15.78 37.12
C ILE A 272 -16.58 -17.14 37.55
N ALA A 273 -16.18 -17.98 36.59
CA ALA A 273 -15.52 -19.25 36.87
C ALA A 273 -14.18 -19.06 37.61
N LEU A 274 -13.42 -18.02 37.25
CA LEU A 274 -12.21 -17.63 37.98
C LEU A 274 -12.53 -17.23 39.42
N ASN A 275 -13.51 -16.35 39.62
CA ASN A 275 -13.86 -15.83 40.94
C ASN A 275 -14.28 -16.94 41.91
N TYR A 276 -15.21 -17.82 41.48
CA TYR A 276 -15.60 -18.97 42.29
C TYR A 276 -14.46 -19.96 42.50
N GLY A 277 -13.62 -20.21 41.49
CA GLY A 277 -12.48 -21.11 41.64
C GLY A 277 -11.45 -20.62 42.66
N VAL A 278 -11.15 -19.31 42.68
CA VAL A 278 -10.25 -18.72 43.68
C VAL A 278 -10.89 -18.75 45.08
N LEU A 279 -12.19 -18.46 45.20
CA LEU A 279 -12.91 -18.55 46.47
C LEU A 279 -12.89 -19.97 47.03
N LEU A 280 -13.18 -20.97 46.21
CA LEU A 280 -13.14 -22.39 46.60
C LEU A 280 -11.73 -22.82 46.97
N LEU A 281 -10.70 -22.39 46.23
CA LEU A 281 -9.29 -22.65 46.59
C LEU A 281 -8.96 -22.08 47.99
N ALA A 282 -9.40 -20.86 48.28
CA ALA A 282 -9.20 -20.25 49.59
C ALA A 282 -9.96 -21.00 50.71
N GLN A 283 -11.20 -21.41 50.45
CA GLN A 283 -11.97 -22.18 51.43
C GLN A 283 -11.32 -23.55 51.73
N TYR A 284 -10.86 -24.27 50.70
CA TYR A 284 -10.14 -25.55 50.88
C TYR A 284 -8.87 -25.40 51.71
N GLU A 285 -8.16 -24.28 51.55
CA GLU A 285 -6.97 -23.97 52.33
C GLU A 285 -7.32 -23.69 53.80
N THR A 286 -8.38 -22.92 54.07
CA THR A 286 -8.79 -22.59 55.45
C THR A 286 -9.29 -23.80 56.26
N GLN A 287 -9.75 -24.87 55.60
CA GLN A 287 -10.28 -26.06 56.27
C GLN A 287 -9.21 -27.13 56.60
N ALA A 288 -7.92 -26.83 56.44
CA ALA A 288 -6.76 -27.69 56.78
C ALA A 288 -6.70 -29.05 56.05
N GLY A 289 -7.68 -29.37 55.20
CA GLY A 289 -7.77 -30.63 54.46
C GLY A 289 -7.03 -30.64 53.13
N GLY A 290 -6.64 -29.46 52.62
CA GLY A 290 -5.93 -29.25 51.36
C GLY A 290 -6.72 -29.70 50.12
N LEU A 291 -6.52 -29.02 48.99
CA LEU A 291 -7.05 -29.52 47.72
C LEU A 291 -6.05 -30.43 47.01
N ASN A 292 -6.45 -31.69 46.80
CA ASN A 292 -5.70 -32.67 46.01
C ASN A 292 -6.52 -33.12 44.79
N TRP A 293 -5.87 -33.70 43.77
CA TRP A 293 -6.52 -34.21 42.56
C TRP A 293 -7.69 -35.18 42.83
N GLY A 294 -7.61 -35.98 43.89
CA GLY A 294 -8.66 -36.91 44.29
C GLY A 294 -9.92 -36.24 44.89
N LYS A 295 -9.79 -35.03 45.45
CA LYS A 295 -10.87 -34.28 46.10
C LYS A 295 -11.47 -33.18 45.21
N LEU A 296 -11.17 -33.17 43.91
CA LEU A 296 -11.56 -32.11 42.97
C LEU A 296 -13.10 -31.95 42.83
N PHE A 297 -13.83 -33.06 43.00
CA PHE A 297 -15.29 -33.14 42.91
C PHE A 297 -15.97 -33.31 44.26
N ASP A 298 -15.21 -33.29 45.35
CA ASP A 298 -15.78 -33.30 46.69
C ASP A 298 -16.32 -31.90 47.01
N ARG A 299 -17.28 -31.84 47.94
CA ARG A 299 -17.87 -30.57 48.39
C ARG A 299 -17.09 -30.06 49.59
N VAL A 300 -16.76 -28.77 49.60
CA VAL A 300 -16.07 -28.10 50.70
C VAL A 300 -16.97 -28.04 51.94
N THR A 301 -18.23 -27.63 51.74
CA THR A 301 -19.25 -27.57 52.78
C THR A 301 -20.52 -28.28 52.29
N PRO A 302 -21.33 -28.87 53.19
CA PRO A 302 -22.58 -29.52 52.80
C PRO A 302 -23.55 -28.58 52.08
N ASP A 303 -23.45 -27.29 52.39
CA ASP A 303 -24.32 -26.21 51.90
C ASP A 303 -23.86 -25.64 50.54
N GLU A 304 -22.61 -25.85 50.14
CA GLU A 304 -22.08 -25.36 48.86
C GLU A 304 -21.99 -26.50 47.83
N PRO A 305 -22.87 -26.52 46.80
CA PRO A 305 -22.91 -27.61 45.81
C PRO A 305 -21.83 -27.51 44.73
N LEU A 306 -21.10 -26.39 44.67
CA LEU A 306 -20.07 -26.12 43.66
C LEU A 306 -18.72 -26.68 44.10
N THR A 307 -17.97 -27.18 43.14
CA THR A 307 -16.62 -27.72 43.37
C THR A 307 -15.66 -27.18 42.32
N LEU A 308 -14.35 -27.21 42.61
CA LEU A 308 -13.36 -26.71 41.65
C LEU A 308 -13.39 -27.49 40.33
N GLY A 309 -13.67 -28.80 40.38
CA GLY A 309 -13.83 -29.63 39.19
C GLY A 309 -14.94 -29.14 38.25
N HIS A 310 -16.06 -28.66 38.79
CA HIS A 310 -17.12 -28.06 37.98
C HIS A 310 -16.63 -26.77 37.28
N MET A 311 -15.82 -25.94 37.95
CA MET A 311 -15.25 -24.73 37.36
C MET A 311 -14.26 -25.05 36.24
N MET A 312 -13.40 -26.06 36.44
CA MET A 312 -12.46 -26.51 35.40
C MET A 312 -13.19 -27.06 34.16
N ILE A 313 -14.27 -27.82 34.36
CA ILE A 313 -15.10 -28.32 33.25
C ILE A 313 -15.74 -27.14 32.49
N MET A 314 -16.28 -26.15 33.20
CA MET A 314 -16.87 -24.97 32.53
C MET A 314 -15.83 -24.19 31.74
N LEU A 315 -14.63 -23.96 32.27
CA LEU A 315 -13.55 -23.31 31.52
C LEU A 315 -13.17 -24.09 30.24
N VAL A 316 -13.22 -25.43 30.26
CA VAL A 316 -12.99 -26.23 29.04
C VAL A 316 -14.14 -26.05 28.04
N VAL A 317 -15.38 -26.05 28.51
CA VAL A 317 -16.57 -25.83 27.68
C VAL A 317 -16.53 -24.44 27.03
N ASP A 318 -16.17 -23.41 27.79
CA ASP A 318 -16.04 -22.02 27.31
C ASP A 318 -14.98 -21.90 26.22
N GLY A 319 -13.83 -22.57 26.41
CA GLY A 319 -12.76 -22.61 25.42
C GLY A 319 -13.24 -23.20 24.09
N ILE A 320 -14.02 -24.29 24.13
CA ILE A 320 -14.62 -24.91 22.94
C ILE A 320 -15.63 -23.94 22.30
N ILE A 321 -16.47 -23.27 23.09
CA ILE A 321 -17.44 -22.29 22.59
C ILE A 321 -16.71 -21.14 21.87
N PHE A 322 -15.66 -20.57 22.46
CA PHE A 322 -14.90 -19.49 21.82
C PHE A 322 -14.18 -19.93 20.55
N ILE A 323 -13.66 -21.17 20.49
CA ILE A 323 -13.10 -21.74 19.25
C ILE A 323 -14.17 -21.84 18.17
N LEU A 324 -15.35 -22.34 18.50
CA LEU A 324 -16.46 -22.47 17.55
C LEU A 324 -16.97 -21.11 17.07
N ILE A 325 -17.08 -20.13 17.97
CA ILE A 325 -17.44 -18.75 17.64
C ILE A 325 -16.40 -18.15 16.69
N THR A 326 -15.11 -18.26 17.02
CA THR A 326 -14.02 -17.72 16.20
C THR A 326 -14.04 -18.36 14.80
N TRP A 327 -14.19 -19.68 14.72
CA TRP A 327 -14.28 -20.40 13.46
C TRP A 327 -15.51 -20.00 12.62
N TYR A 328 -16.68 -19.86 13.25
CA TYR A 328 -17.92 -19.49 12.57
C TYR A 328 -17.92 -18.04 12.08
N VAL A 329 -17.60 -17.09 12.97
CA VAL A 329 -17.63 -15.65 12.69
C VAL A 329 -16.69 -15.31 11.56
N GLU A 330 -15.49 -15.89 11.56
CA GLU A 330 -14.50 -15.62 10.54
C GLU A 330 -14.87 -16.24 9.17
N ALA A 331 -15.49 -17.43 9.17
CA ALA A 331 -15.97 -18.04 7.92
C ALA A 331 -17.09 -17.19 7.28
N VAL A 332 -17.97 -16.60 8.09
CA VAL A 332 -19.08 -15.78 7.61
C VAL A 332 -18.65 -14.34 7.30
N ASN A 333 -17.75 -13.77 8.08
CA ASN A 333 -17.28 -12.40 7.97
C ASN A 333 -15.74 -12.31 8.11
N PRO A 334 -14.99 -12.49 7.02
CA PRO A 334 -13.52 -12.53 7.05
C PRO A 334 -12.82 -11.19 7.35
N GLY A 335 -13.52 -10.15 7.82
CA GLY A 335 -12.85 -8.96 8.36
C GLY A 335 -12.28 -7.99 7.31
N GLY A 336 -12.95 -7.84 6.16
CA GLY A 336 -12.68 -6.80 5.17
C GLY A 336 -12.21 -7.34 3.81
N GLU A 337 -11.12 -8.10 3.80
CA GLU A 337 -10.63 -8.84 2.65
C GLU A 337 -10.92 -10.33 2.86
N GLY A 338 -11.25 -11.07 1.80
CA GLY A 338 -11.63 -12.49 1.85
C GLY A 338 -13.04 -12.74 1.31
N VAL A 339 -13.27 -13.97 0.81
CA VAL A 339 -14.58 -14.39 0.30
C VAL A 339 -15.45 -14.90 1.47
N PRO A 340 -16.54 -14.19 1.84
CA PRO A 340 -17.43 -14.64 2.90
C PRO A 340 -18.15 -15.91 2.48
N GLN A 341 -18.22 -16.88 3.39
CA GLN A 341 -19.02 -18.08 3.19
C GLN A 341 -20.47 -17.84 3.58
N ARG A 342 -21.37 -18.70 3.08
CA ARG A 342 -22.78 -18.64 3.45
C ARG A 342 -22.94 -18.99 4.94
N PRO A 343 -23.85 -18.36 5.71
CA PRO A 343 -24.03 -18.65 7.14
C PRO A 343 -24.22 -20.13 7.48
N TRP A 344 -24.83 -20.91 6.59
CA TRP A 344 -25.08 -22.34 6.73
C TRP A 344 -23.96 -23.23 6.16
N PHE A 345 -22.75 -22.71 5.93
CA PHE A 345 -21.65 -23.44 5.28
C PHE A 345 -21.34 -24.79 5.95
N PHE A 346 -21.43 -24.86 7.28
CA PHE A 346 -21.13 -26.05 8.08
C PHE A 346 -22.14 -27.20 7.89
N VAL A 347 -23.29 -26.95 7.26
CA VAL A 347 -24.26 -28.00 6.91
C VAL A 347 -24.02 -28.54 5.50
N LEU A 348 -23.31 -27.79 4.65
CA LEU A 348 -23.08 -28.19 3.28
C LEU A 348 -22.01 -29.30 3.20
N PRO A 349 -22.29 -30.45 2.57
CA PRO A 349 -21.30 -31.50 2.35
C PRO A 349 -20.07 -31.02 1.57
N SER A 350 -20.25 -30.00 0.71
CA SER A 350 -19.17 -29.39 -0.08
C SER A 350 -18.11 -28.67 0.77
N TYR A 351 -18.43 -28.28 2.00
CA TYR A 351 -17.47 -27.67 2.92
C TYR A 351 -16.57 -28.72 3.58
N TRP A 352 -17.15 -29.77 4.14
CA TRP A 352 -16.41 -30.84 4.84
C TRP A 352 -15.69 -31.78 3.89
N PHE A 353 -16.26 -31.99 2.69
CA PHE A 353 -15.70 -32.83 1.65
C PHE A 353 -15.42 -32.00 0.39
N PRO A 354 -14.41 -31.12 0.41
CA PRO A 354 -14.04 -30.32 -0.77
C PRO A 354 -13.52 -31.17 -1.94
N HIS A 355 -13.30 -32.47 -1.72
CA HIS A 355 -12.91 -33.46 -2.73
C HIS A 355 -14.11 -34.10 -3.47
N GLY A 356 -15.34 -33.66 -3.20
CA GLY A 356 -16.54 -34.13 -3.90
C GLY A 356 -16.65 -33.58 -5.33
N LYS A 357 -16.62 -34.48 -6.32
CA LYS A 357 -16.77 -34.28 -7.79
C LYS A 357 -16.19 -32.99 -8.35
N LYS A 358 -14.96 -33.13 -8.86
CA LYS A 358 -14.26 -32.24 -9.81
C LYS A 358 -15.21 -31.78 -10.92
N SER A 359 -15.78 -30.60 -10.80
CA SER A 359 -16.57 -29.99 -11.87
C SER A 359 -15.64 -29.13 -12.71
N GLN A 360 -14.68 -29.76 -13.39
CA GLN A 360 -13.98 -29.09 -14.49
C GLN A 360 -15.05 -28.69 -15.50
N VAL A 361 -15.14 -27.40 -15.79
CA VAL A 361 -16.09 -26.90 -16.77
C VAL A 361 -15.54 -27.22 -18.15
N THR A 362 -16.31 -27.83 -19.03
CA THR A 362 -15.85 -28.12 -20.40
C THR A 362 -15.48 -26.82 -21.12
N MET A 363 -14.41 -26.82 -21.92
CA MET A 363 -13.96 -25.64 -22.66
C MET A 363 -15.07 -25.01 -23.51
N ASP A 364 -15.95 -25.81 -24.11
CA ASP A 364 -17.10 -25.31 -24.88
C ASP A 364 -18.05 -24.45 -24.04
N THR A 365 -18.28 -24.84 -22.78
CA THR A 365 -19.14 -24.09 -21.86
C THR A 365 -18.49 -22.79 -21.43
N GLN A 366 -17.17 -22.79 -21.26
CA GLN A 366 -16.40 -21.58 -20.95
C GLN A 366 -16.42 -20.60 -22.12
N ASN A 367 -16.17 -21.08 -23.34
CA ASN A 367 -16.18 -20.26 -24.56
C ASN A 367 -17.59 -19.70 -24.84
N ALA A 368 -18.65 -20.49 -24.63
CA ALA A 368 -20.02 -20.00 -24.74
C ALA A 368 -20.35 -18.91 -23.70
N ALA A 369 -19.91 -19.09 -22.45
CA ALA A 369 -20.08 -18.08 -21.39
C ALA A 369 -19.29 -16.80 -21.70
N PHE A 370 -18.07 -16.94 -22.23
CA PHE A 370 -17.23 -15.84 -22.66
C PHE A 370 -17.87 -15.05 -23.80
N HIS A 371 -18.22 -15.70 -24.92
CA HIS A 371 -18.82 -15.01 -26.08
C HIS A 371 -20.14 -14.32 -25.74
N LYS A 372 -20.96 -14.92 -24.86
CA LYS A 372 -22.19 -14.28 -24.39
C LYS A 372 -21.92 -13.00 -23.59
N ALA A 373 -20.84 -12.97 -22.80
CA ALA A 373 -20.45 -11.79 -22.04
C ALA A 373 -19.75 -10.73 -22.90
N GLU A 374 -18.94 -11.18 -23.86
CA GLU A 374 -18.19 -10.37 -24.82
C GLU A 374 -19.13 -9.60 -25.76
N GLN A 375 -20.27 -10.17 -26.16
CA GLN A 375 -21.29 -9.45 -26.95
C GLN A 375 -21.78 -8.14 -26.30
N ASN A 376 -21.74 -8.06 -24.97
CA ASN A 376 -22.13 -6.86 -24.24
C ASN A 376 -20.96 -5.88 -24.02
N GLN A 377 -19.74 -6.26 -24.40
CA GLN A 377 -18.53 -5.47 -24.24
C GLN A 377 -18.26 -4.69 -25.54
N LYS A 378 -18.18 -3.36 -25.43
CA LYS A 378 -17.95 -2.46 -26.59
C LYS A 378 -16.48 -2.35 -27.02
N ALA A 379 -15.59 -3.14 -26.41
CA ALA A 379 -14.15 -3.03 -26.61
C ALA A 379 -13.72 -3.61 -27.95
N LYS A 380 -12.79 -2.95 -28.65
CA LYS A 380 -12.15 -3.53 -29.84
C LYS A 380 -11.03 -4.47 -29.40
N THR A 381 -11.17 -5.74 -29.75
CA THR A 381 -10.22 -6.80 -29.37
C THR A 381 -9.60 -7.40 -30.63
N GLU A 382 -8.28 -7.54 -30.66
CA GLU A 382 -7.58 -8.26 -31.72
C GLU A 382 -7.97 -9.75 -31.67
N GLU A 383 -8.46 -10.28 -32.79
CA GLU A 383 -8.77 -11.70 -32.93
C GLU A 383 -7.48 -12.52 -32.92
N VAL A 384 -7.44 -13.58 -32.11
CA VAL A 384 -6.27 -14.47 -32.07
C VAL A 384 -6.32 -15.40 -33.27
N HIS A 385 -5.35 -15.24 -34.17
CA HIS A 385 -5.24 -16.06 -35.38
C HIS A 385 -4.88 -17.54 -35.10
N GLU A 386 -4.36 -17.85 -33.91
CA GLU A 386 -4.07 -19.21 -33.47
C GLU A 386 -5.15 -19.75 -32.51
N LYS A 387 -5.63 -20.96 -32.77
CA LYS A 387 -6.55 -21.72 -31.89
C LYS A 387 -5.80 -22.23 -30.65
N SER A 388 -5.23 -21.34 -29.85
CA SER A 388 -4.66 -21.68 -28.56
C SER A 388 -5.75 -21.63 -27.50
N ASP A 389 -5.90 -22.70 -26.72
CA ASP A 389 -6.85 -22.72 -25.61
C ASP A 389 -6.44 -21.69 -24.54
N PRO A 390 -7.36 -20.85 -24.06
CA PRO A 390 -7.05 -19.85 -23.04
C PRO A 390 -6.81 -20.54 -21.69
N THR A 391 -5.69 -20.19 -21.05
CA THR A 391 -5.38 -20.64 -19.68
C THR A 391 -6.26 -19.92 -18.66
N ILE A 392 -6.50 -18.62 -18.87
CA ILE A 392 -7.39 -17.81 -18.05
C ILE A 392 -8.44 -17.19 -18.96
N SER A 393 -9.71 -17.42 -18.63
CA SER A 393 -10.86 -16.86 -19.34
C SER A 393 -11.75 -16.09 -18.38
N ILE A 394 -11.80 -14.77 -18.53
CA ILE A 394 -12.63 -13.86 -17.72
C ILE A 394 -13.93 -13.62 -18.48
N ALA A 395 -15.07 -13.98 -17.90
CA ALA A 395 -16.39 -13.87 -18.51
C ALA A 395 -17.31 -12.94 -17.69
N GLY A 396 -17.38 -11.67 -18.10
CA GLY A 396 -18.31 -10.65 -17.59
C GLY A 396 -18.09 -10.25 -16.14
N LEU A 397 -16.84 -10.23 -15.69
CA LEU A 397 -16.49 -9.99 -14.29
C LEU A 397 -16.84 -8.56 -13.88
N THR A 398 -17.61 -8.41 -12.81
CA THR A 398 -18.11 -7.11 -12.34
C THR A 398 -17.94 -6.98 -10.83
N LYS A 399 -17.51 -5.80 -10.38
CA LYS A 399 -17.42 -5.45 -8.96
C LYS A 399 -18.06 -4.12 -8.67
N THR A 400 -19.02 -4.16 -7.75
CA THR A 400 -19.65 -2.99 -7.14
C THR A 400 -19.25 -2.92 -5.67
N TYR A 401 -18.73 -1.77 -5.25
CA TYR A 401 -18.58 -1.45 -3.83
C TYR A 401 -19.77 -0.62 -3.40
N GLY A 402 -20.66 -1.22 -2.62
CA GLY A 402 -21.78 -0.53 -2.00
C GLY A 402 -21.50 -0.15 -0.55
N ALA A 403 -22.15 0.90 -0.08
CA ALA A 403 -22.27 1.16 1.35
C ALA A 403 -22.90 -0.06 2.04
N SER A 404 -22.26 -0.55 3.11
CA SER A 404 -22.70 -1.69 3.92
C SER A 404 -24.19 -1.60 4.23
N PHE A 405 -24.88 -2.74 4.32
CA PHE A 405 -26.32 -2.81 4.61
C PHE A 405 -26.71 -1.98 5.85
N PHE A 406 -25.83 -1.95 6.86
CA PHE A 406 -25.99 -1.11 8.05
C PHE A 406 -25.93 0.39 7.79
N LYS A 407 -25.10 0.84 6.83
CA LYS A 407 -25.04 2.25 6.44
C LYS A 407 -26.28 2.66 5.63
N LYS A 408 -26.83 1.76 4.81
CA LYS A 408 -28.15 1.94 4.16
C LYS A 408 -29.31 2.01 5.16
N LEU A 409 -29.19 1.37 6.33
CA LEU A 409 -30.22 1.39 7.38
C LEU A 409 -30.20 2.68 8.22
N PHE A 410 -29.03 3.31 8.40
CA PHE A 410 -28.85 4.51 9.24
C PHE A 410 -28.76 5.84 8.48
N ASP A 411 -28.36 5.85 7.20
CA ASP A 411 -28.39 7.06 6.37
C ASP A 411 -29.76 7.20 5.67
N CYS A 412 -30.66 8.00 6.25
CA CYS A 412 -31.93 8.45 5.63
C CYS A 412 -31.73 9.40 4.43
N LYS A 413 -30.60 9.34 3.72
CA LYS A 413 -30.37 10.06 2.47
C LYS A 413 -30.54 9.08 1.31
N PHE A 414 -31.77 8.99 0.78
CA PHE A 414 -32.08 8.35 -0.50
C PHE A 414 -31.34 9.06 -1.64
N GLY A 415 -30.09 8.67 -1.90
CA GLY A 415 -29.32 9.11 -3.04
C GLY A 415 -28.54 7.93 -3.63
N LYS A 416 -28.66 7.72 -4.95
CA LYS A 416 -27.91 6.70 -5.73
C LYS A 416 -26.38 6.89 -5.71
N ASN A 417 -25.84 7.86 -4.98
CA ASN A 417 -24.43 8.26 -5.03
C ASN A 417 -23.50 7.44 -4.11
N GLY A 418 -23.95 6.28 -3.61
CA GLY A 418 -23.21 5.46 -2.65
C GLY A 418 -22.63 4.15 -3.18
N GLU A 419 -22.91 3.77 -4.44
CA GLU A 419 -22.39 2.54 -5.05
C GLU A 419 -21.36 2.89 -6.11
N LYS A 420 -20.10 2.54 -5.85
CA LYS A 420 -19.00 2.73 -6.80
C LYS A 420 -18.80 1.44 -7.59
N LEU A 421 -19.16 1.47 -8.87
CA LEU A 421 -18.80 0.43 -9.83
C LEU A 421 -17.30 0.52 -10.09
N ALA A 422 -16.55 -0.48 -9.67
CA ALA A 422 -15.10 -0.51 -9.79
C ALA A 422 -14.63 -1.30 -11.02
N VAL A 423 -15.36 -2.33 -11.40
CA VAL A 423 -15.14 -3.13 -12.61
C VAL A 423 -16.51 -3.46 -13.19
N ASP A 424 -16.69 -3.30 -14.49
CA ASP A 424 -17.96 -3.49 -15.18
C ASP A 424 -17.80 -4.40 -16.40
N ASN A 425 -18.44 -5.57 -16.35
CA ASN A 425 -18.48 -6.58 -17.41
C ASN A 425 -17.13 -6.81 -18.12
N LEU A 426 -16.06 -7.01 -17.36
CA LEU A 426 -14.74 -7.28 -17.94
C LEU A 426 -14.72 -8.69 -18.54
N CYS A 427 -14.46 -8.79 -19.84
CA CYS A 427 -14.08 -10.05 -20.49
C CYS A 427 -12.68 -9.92 -21.09
N LEU A 428 -11.84 -10.92 -20.82
CA LEU A 428 -10.45 -10.99 -21.28
C LEU A 428 -10.00 -12.46 -21.28
N GLN A 429 -9.23 -12.87 -22.29
CA GLN A 429 -8.59 -14.18 -22.36
C GLN A 429 -7.07 -14.04 -22.32
N LEU A 430 -6.41 -14.94 -21.60
CA LEU A 430 -4.96 -15.03 -21.50
C LEU A 430 -4.50 -16.42 -21.95
N TYR A 431 -3.36 -16.44 -22.63
CA TYR A 431 -2.83 -17.64 -23.27
C TYR A 431 -1.47 -18.02 -22.70
N LYS A 432 -1.14 -19.31 -22.78
CA LYS A 432 0.14 -19.85 -22.36
C LYS A 432 1.27 -19.31 -23.23
N GLY A 433 2.42 -19.02 -22.62
CA GLY A 433 3.59 -18.52 -23.34
C GLY A 433 3.56 -17.00 -23.59
N GLN A 434 2.56 -16.29 -23.06
CA GLN A 434 2.35 -14.87 -23.31
C GLN A 434 2.27 -14.06 -22.00
N ILE A 435 2.74 -12.82 -22.07
CA ILE A 435 2.53 -11.81 -21.03
C ILE A 435 1.37 -10.92 -21.46
N THR A 436 0.28 -10.96 -20.70
CA THR A 436 -0.84 -10.01 -20.86
C THR A 436 -0.67 -8.86 -19.88
N ALA A 437 -0.48 -7.64 -20.39
CA ALA A 437 -0.34 -6.42 -19.61
C ALA A 437 -1.68 -5.69 -19.50
N LEU A 438 -2.24 -5.61 -18.30
CA LEU A 438 -3.40 -4.79 -17.97
C LEU A 438 -2.95 -3.36 -17.65
N LEU A 439 -3.09 -2.48 -18.63
CA LEU A 439 -2.71 -1.06 -18.58
C LEU A 439 -3.91 -0.20 -18.22
N GLY A 440 -3.70 0.85 -17.43
CA GLY A 440 -4.76 1.79 -17.05
C GLY A 440 -4.28 2.84 -16.06
N HIS A 441 -5.01 3.93 -15.93
CA HIS A 441 -4.70 4.95 -14.92
C HIS A 441 -5.02 4.45 -13.50
N ASN A 442 -4.59 5.21 -12.48
CA ASN A 442 -4.94 4.92 -11.09
C ASN A 442 -6.45 5.07 -10.88
N GLY A 443 -7.07 4.05 -10.28
CA GLY A 443 -8.53 3.99 -10.12
C GLY A 443 -9.30 3.43 -11.33
N ALA A 444 -8.61 2.95 -12.37
CA ALA A 444 -9.26 2.31 -13.52
C ALA A 444 -9.92 0.95 -13.19
N GLY A 445 -9.55 0.30 -12.07
CA GLY A 445 -10.09 -1.00 -11.65
C GLY A 445 -9.12 -2.19 -11.77
N LYS A 446 -7.83 -1.93 -12.09
CA LYS A 446 -6.78 -2.96 -12.26
C LYS A 446 -6.60 -3.84 -11.01
N SER A 447 -6.25 -3.23 -9.87
CA SER A 447 -6.03 -3.96 -8.62
C SER A 447 -7.31 -4.66 -8.15
N THR A 448 -8.49 -4.07 -8.34
CA THR A 448 -9.78 -4.72 -8.05
C THR A 448 -9.99 -5.99 -8.88
N THR A 449 -9.66 -5.95 -10.18
CA THR A 449 -9.71 -7.11 -11.07
C THR A 449 -8.74 -8.19 -10.58
N PHE A 450 -7.53 -7.78 -10.24
CA PHE A 450 -6.49 -8.67 -9.76
C PHE A 450 -6.87 -9.35 -8.43
N SER A 451 -7.44 -8.61 -7.48
CA SER A 451 -7.97 -9.14 -6.22
C SER A 451 -9.14 -10.12 -6.43
N MET A 452 -9.94 -9.94 -7.48
CA MET A 452 -11.00 -10.90 -7.83
C MET A 452 -10.46 -12.20 -8.40
N LEU A 453 -9.46 -12.14 -9.29
CA LEU A 453 -8.84 -13.33 -9.89
C LEU A 453 -8.08 -14.16 -8.86
N THR A 454 -7.43 -13.50 -7.90
CA THR A 454 -6.71 -14.15 -6.79
C THR A 454 -7.64 -14.65 -5.67
N GLY A 455 -8.91 -14.25 -5.71
CA GLY A 455 -9.92 -14.58 -4.70
C GLY A 455 -9.71 -13.90 -3.35
N VAL A 456 -8.98 -12.77 -3.30
CA VAL A 456 -8.96 -11.87 -2.14
C VAL A 456 -10.33 -11.19 -2.01
N ILE A 457 -10.99 -10.88 -3.14
CA ILE A 457 -12.30 -10.22 -3.16
C ILE A 457 -13.26 -11.05 -4.02
N PRO A 458 -14.48 -11.37 -3.56
CA PRO A 458 -15.44 -12.06 -4.41
C PRO A 458 -15.98 -11.13 -5.52
N PRO A 459 -16.22 -11.63 -6.74
CA PRO A 459 -16.93 -10.88 -7.77
C PRO A 459 -18.40 -10.64 -7.38
N SER A 460 -18.96 -9.50 -7.78
CA SER A 460 -20.39 -9.20 -7.58
C SER A 460 -21.25 -9.97 -8.60
N THR A 461 -20.84 -9.96 -9.87
CA THR A 461 -21.42 -10.76 -10.96
C THR A 461 -20.30 -11.20 -11.91
N GLY A 462 -20.60 -12.17 -12.79
CA GLY A 462 -19.60 -12.77 -13.70
C GLY A 462 -18.67 -13.78 -13.03
N THR A 463 -17.86 -14.45 -13.85
CA THR A 463 -16.91 -15.49 -13.39
C THR A 463 -15.61 -15.43 -14.15
N ALA A 464 -14.57 -16.05 -13.59
CA ALA A 464 -13.35 -16.34 -14.32
C ALA A 464 -13.02 -17.84 -14.20
N TYR A 465 -12.46 -18.39 -15.27
CA TYR A 465 -11.98 -19.75 -15.34
C TYR A 465 -10.46 -19.72 -15.44
N ILE A 466 -9.80 -20.54 -14.62
CA ILE A 466 -8.35 -20.71 -14.60
C ILE A 466 -8.09 -22.22 -14.72
N ASP A 467 -7.41 -22.66 -15.78
CA ASP A 467 -7.21 -24.09 -16.08
C ASP A 467 -8.53 -24.90 -16.05
N SER A 468 -9.60 -24.31 -16.58
CA SER A 468 -10.95 -24.89 -16.56
C SER A 468 -11.61 -25.05 -15.19
N LEU A 469 -11.03 -24.41 -14.16
CA LEU A 469 -11.58 -24.31 -12.81
C LEU A 469 -12.21 -22.94 -12.59
N ASP A 470 -13.42 -22.90 -12.07
CA ASP A 470 -14.11 -21.65 -11.74
C ASP A 470 -13.56 -21.06 -10.42
N ILE A 471 -13.21 -19.76 -10.44
CA ILE A 471 -12.75 -19.01 -9.27
C ILE A 471 -13.79 -18.95 -8.14
N ARG A 472 -15.07 -19.25 -8.38
CA ARG A 472 -16.07 -19.25 -7.30
C ARG A 472 -16.15 -20.57 -6.56
N SER A 473 -15.77 -21.68 -7.20
CA SER A 473 -15.89 -23.02 -6.64
C SER A 473 -14.55 -23.62 -6.21
N SER A 474 -13.46 -23.30 -6.92
CA SER A 474 -12.22 -24.09 -6.88
C SER A 474 -10.96 -23.29 -6.52
N LEU A 475 -11.09 -22.18 -5.77
CA LEU A 475 -9.96 -21.31 -5.37
C LEU A 475 -8.78 -22.03 -4.71
N PRO A 476 -8.97 -22.97 -3.76
CA PRO A 476 -7.83 -23.62 -3.11
C PRO A 476 -6.93 -24.41 -4.06
N GLN A 477 -7.50 -24.93 -5.16
CA GLN A 477 -6.74 -25.66 -6.18
C GLN A 477 -6.00 -24.69 -7.10
N ILE A 478 -6.69 -23.64 -7.57
CA ILE A 478 -6.11 -22.56 -8.39
C ILE A 478 -4.91 -21.94 -7.66
N ARG A 479 -5.02 -21.67 -6.35
CA ARG A 479 -3.94 -21.07 -5.54
C ARG A 479 -2.67 -21.91 -5.45
N ARG A 480 -2.73 -23.22 -5.71
CA ARG A 480 -1.53 -24.08 -5.72
C ARG A 480 -0.73 -23.95 -7.03
N SER A 481 -1.38 -23.61 -8.15
CA SER A 481 -0.71 -23.41 -9.44
C SER A 481 -0.34 -21.95 -9.71
N VAL A 482 -1.03 -20.99 -9.08
CA VAL A 482 -0.77 -19.55 -9.26
C VAL A 482 0.38 -19.04 -8.36
N GLY A 483 1.34 -18.37 -8.98
CA GLY A 483 2.33 -17.53 -8.31
C GLY A 483 1.86 -16.08 -8.24
N LEU A 484 2.02 -15.43 -7.08
CA LEU A 484 1.52 -14.07 -6.85
C LEU A 484 2.64 -13.12 -6.41
N CYS A 485 2.77 -11.98 -7.10
CA CYS A 485 3.49 -10.81 -6.60
C CYS A 485 2.50 -9.68 -6.33
N PRO A 486 2.08 -9.45 -5.07
CA PRO A 486 1.13 -8.39 -4.71
C PRO A 486 1.75 -6.99 -4.81
N GLN A 487 0.96 -5.92 -4.75
CA GLN A 487 1.46 -4.53 -4.80
C GLN A 487 2.39 -4.19 -3.61
N TYR A 488 2.04 -4.63 -2.40
CA TYR A 488 2.86 -4.45 -1.20
C TYR A 488 3.74 -5.68 -0.96
N ASN A 489 4.98 -5.49 -0.50
CA ASN A 489 5.90 -6.59 -0.23
C ASN A 489 5.49 -7.33 1.06
N ILE A 490 5.04 -8.57 0.93
CA ILE A 490 4.59 -9.42 2.05
C ILE A 490 5.72 -10.37 2.41
N LEU A 491 6.70 -9.83 3.15
CA LEU A 491 7.93 -10.51 3.51
C LEU A 491 8.04 -10.59 5.03
N PHE A 492 8.66 -11.67 5.52
CA PHE A 492 8.96 -11.83 6.93
C PHE A 492 10.30 -11.17 7.24
N ASN A 493 10.29 -10.07 7.99
CA ASN A 493 11.51 -9.31 8.27
C ASN A 493 12.62 -10.12 8.97
N THR A 494 12.26 -11.18 9.69
CA THR A 494 13.17 -12.06 10.44
C THR A 494 13.84 -13.14 9.59
N LEU A 495 13.18 -13.62 8.54
CA LEU A 495 13.68 -14.68 7.68
C LEU A 495 14.71 -14.16 6.68
N THR A 496 15.67 -15.00 6.30
CA THR A 496 16.64 -14.73 5.24
C THR A 496 16.04 -14.87 3.84
N VAL A 497 16.65 -14.26 2.84
CA VAL A 497 16.22 -14.38 1.43
C VAL A 497 16.10 -15.85 1.01
N TRP A 498 17.08 -16.67 1.37
CA TRP A 498 17.09 -18.10 1.08
C TRP A 498 15.93 -18.85 1.77
N GLU A 499 15.73 -18.60 3.07
CA GLU A 499 14.63 -19.20 3.84
C GLU A 499 13.25 -18.80 3.29
N HIS A 500 13.10 -17.59 2.73
CA HIS A 500 11.85 -17.20 2.07
C HIS A 500 11.54 -18.08 0.86
N LEU A 501 12.52 -18.30 -0.03
CA LEU A 501 12.33 -19.13 -1.22
C LEU A 501 12.01 -20.57 -0.83
N GLU A 502 12.71 -21.10 0.18
CA GLU A 502 12.43 -22.42 0.73
C GLU A 502 11.04 -22.53 1.34
N PHE A 503 10.63 -21.54 2.14
CA PHE A 503 9.32 -21.48 2.78
C PHE A 503 8.19 -21.46 1.75
N PHE A 504 8.25 -20.55 0.78
CA PHE A 504 7.19 -20.41 -0.22
C PHE A 504 7.16 -21.54 -1.25
N SER A 505 8.31 -22.15 -1.58
CA SER A 505 8.35 -23.35 -2.41
C SER A 505 7.63 -24.52 -1.73
N LYS A 506 7.92 -24.76 -0.44
CA LYS A 506 7.24 -25.77 0.38
C LYS A 506 5.75 -25.46 0.55
N LEU A 507 5.38 -24.18 0.69
CA LEU A 507 3.98 -23.76 0.84
C LEU A 507 3.13 -24.08 -0.41
N LYS A 508 3.72 -23.97 -1.61
CA LYS A 508 3.09 -24.40 -2.87
C LYS A 508 2.95 -25.92 -3.00
N GLY A 509 3.43 -26.70 -2.02
CA GLY A 509 3.36 -28.17 -2.01
C GLY A 509 4.37 -28.83 -2.96
N ARG A 510 5.43 -28.10 -3.35
CA ARG A 510 6.49 -28.59 -4.23
C ARG A 510 7.80 -28.74 -3.45
N GLY A 511 8.67 -29.62 -3.93
CA GLY A 511 10.02 -29.78 -3.36
C GLY A 511 10.84 -28.52 -3.63
N PHE A 512 11.62 -28.08 -2.63
CA PHE A 512 12.52 -26.96 -2.81
C PHE A 512 13.71 -27.35 -3.67
N ASP A 513 13.76 -26.86 -4.91
CA ASP A 513 14.92 -26.99 -5.77
C ASP A 513 15.91 -25.84 -5.51
N LYS A 514 17.07 -26.21 -4.97
CA LYS A 514 18.15 -25.26 -4.67
C LYS A 514 18.74 -24.65 -5.94
N ASN A 515 18.73 -25.38 -7.05
CA ASN A 515 19.29 -24.91 -8.32
C ASN A 515 18.37 -23.85 -8.93
N GLU A 516 17.06 -24.11 -8.98
CA GLU A 516 16.05 -23.11 -9.39
C GLU A 516 16.16 -21.84 -8.54
N ALA A 517 16.25 -21.97 -7.20
CA ALA A 517 16.37 -20.83 -6.30
C ALA A 517 17.66 -20.02 -6.54
N LYS A 518 18.78 -20.71 -6.78
CA LYS A 518 20.07 -20.06 -7.07
C LYS A 518 20.04 -19.33 -8.41
N ASP A 519 19.52 -19.96 -9.46
CA ASP A 519 19.36 -19.35 -10.79
C ASP A 519 18.48 -18.08 -10.73
N LEU A 520 17.34 -18.15 -10.04
CA LEU A 520 16.45 -16.99 -9.88
C LEU A 520 17.14 -15.84 -9.13
N LEU A 521 17.89 -16.13 -8.06
CA LEU A 521 18.62 -15.10 -7.31
C LEU A 521 19.76 -14.49 -8.12
N GLU A 522 20.46 -15.29 -8.92
CA GLU A 522 21.53 -14.82 -9.82
C GLU A 522 20.97 -13.92 -10.92
N ARG A 523 19.89 -14.33 -11.59
CA ARG A 523 19.21 -13.52 -12.63
C ARG A 523 18.62 -12.22 -12.07
N LEU A 524 18.19 -12.21 -10.81
CA LEU A 524 17.74 -11.00 -10.11
C LEU A 524 18.87 -10.16 -9.51
N LYS A 525 20.13 -10.62 -9.59
CA LYS A 525 21.30 -10.01 -8.91
C LYS A 525 21.06 -9.78 -7.41
N LEU A 526 20.53 -10.79 -6.73
CA LEU A 526 20.27 -10.79 -5.28
C LEU A 526 21.03 -11.91 -4.55
N ASP A 527 21.86 -12.65 -5.27
CA ASP A 527 22.74 -13.74 -4.80
C ASP A 527 23.64 -13.30 -3.63
N PHE A 528 24.26 -12.12 -3.71
CA PHE A 528 25.15 -11.60 -2.66
C PHE A 528 24.43 -11.36 -1.31
N LYS A 529 23.10 -11.24 -1.31
CA LYS A 529 22.25 -11.08 -0.11
C LYS A 529 21.39 -12.30 0.18
N ALA A 530 21.67 -13.46 -0.41
CA ALA A 530 20.88 -14.69 -0.19
C ALA A 530 20.75 -15.06 1.31
N HIS A 531 21.77 -14.79 2.13
CA HIS A 531 21.77 -15.08 3.57
C HIS A 531 21.46 -13.86 4.46
N SER A 532 21.13 -12.72 3.86
CA SER A 532 20.72 -11.53 4.62
C SER A 532 19.24 -11.62 5.00
N ARG A 533 18.88 -11.06 6.16
CA ARG A 533 17.48 -10.96 6.60
C ARG A 533 16.70 -10.01 5.70
N ALA A 534 15.46 -10.35 5.36
CA ALA A 534 14.62 -9.53 4.48
C ALA A 534 14.39 -8.11 5.02
N GLY A 535 14.41 -7.92 6.35
CA GLY A 535 14.31 -6.60 6.97
C GLY A 535 15.42 -5.62 6.55
N THR A 536 16.62 -6.12 6.23
CA THR A 536 17.81 -5.32 5.85
C THR A 536 17.88 -4.97 4.36
N LEU A 537 16.94 -5.46 3.56
CA LEU A 537 16.89 -5.21 2.12
C LEU A 537 16.33 -3.81 1.81
N SER A 538 16.83 -3.18 0.75
CA SER A 538 16.22 -1.95 0.21
C SER A 538 14.82 -2.24 -0.36
N GLY A 539 14.00 -1.20 -0.57
CA GLY A 539 12.66 -1.36 -1.16
C GLY A 539 12.66 -2.12 -2.49
N GLY A 540 13.57 -1.77 -3.41
CA GLY A 540 13.75 -2.47 -4.68
C GLY A 540 14.23 -3.91 -4.52
N GLN A 541 15.12 -4.19 -3.55
CA GLN A 541 15.56 -5.57 -3.25
C GLN A 541 14.42 -6.42 -2.66
N LYS A 542 13.59 -5.85 -1.79
CA LYS A 542 12.37 -6.52 -1.28
C LYS A 542 11.42 -6.84 -2.43
N ARG A 543 11.32 -5.94 -3.41
CA ARG A 543 10.49 -6.14 -4.60
C ARG A 543 11.01 -7.27 -5.48
N LYS A 544 12.32 -7.33 -5.72
CA LYS A 544 12.98 -8.46 -6.41
C LYS A 544 12.72 -9.79 -5.68
N LEU A 545 12.81 -9.82 -4.36
CA LEU A 545 12.48 -11.02 -3.57
C LEU A 545 11.01 -11.43 -3.71
N SER A 546 10.07 -10.47 -3.69
CA SER A 546 8.65 -10.75 -3.91
C SER A 546 8.40 -11.37 -5.28
N LEU A 547 9.11 -10.91 -6.32
CA LEU A 547 9.05 -11.49 -7.65
C LEU A 547 9.63 -12.92 -7.69
N ALA A 548 10.76 -13.15 -7.02
CA ALA A 548 11.35 -14.49 -6.90
C ALA A 548 10.39 -15.49 -6.23
N ILE A 549 9.67 -15.06 -5.19
CA ILE A 549 8.65 -15.85 -4.49
C ILE A 549 7.46 -16.17 -5.41
N ALA A 550 7.09 -15.27 -6.31
CA ALA A 550 6.04 -15.53 -7.29
C ALA A 550 6.47 -16.62 -8.30
N LEU A 551 7.72 -16.58 -8.76
CA LEU A 551 8.26 -17.47 -9.78
C LEU A 551 8.68 -18.86 -9.27
N ILE A 552 9.18 -18.95 -8.03
CA ILE A 552 9.74 -20.19 -7.47
C ILE A 552 8.73 -21.34 -7.44
N GLY A 553 9.21 -22.56 -7.63
CA GLY A 553 8.39 -23.76 -7.60
C GLY A 553 7.57 -23.92 -8.88
N GLY A 554 8.07 -23.46 -10.03
CA GLY A 554 7.48 -23.72 -11.35
C GLY A 554 5.98 -23.37 -11.52
N SER A 555 5.50 -22.29 -10.92
CA SER A 555 4.11 -21.81 -11.10
C SER A 555 3.78 -21.63 -12.59
N GLU A 556 2.74 -22.33 -13.07
CA GLU A 556 2.28 -22.27 -14.47
C GLU A 556 1.64 -20.92 -14.81
N ILE A 557 1.01 -20.30 -13.80
CA ILE A 557 0.35 -19.01 -13.91
C ILE A 557 1.01 -18.06 -12.94
N VAL A 558 1.41 -16.88 -13.41
CA VAL A 558 2.04 -15.86 -12.56
C VAL A 558 1.28 -14.55 -12.70
N MET A 559 0.82 -14.04 -11.56
CA MET A 559 0.08 -12.78 -11.46
C MET A 559 0.97 -11.75 -10.76
N LEU A 560 1.25 -10.63 -11.43
CA LEU A 560 2.14 -9.57 -10.96
C LEU A 560 1.39 -8.23 -10.88
N ASP A 561 1.22 -7.69 -9.67
CA ASP A 561 0.57 -6.40 -9.47
C ASP A 561 1.62 -5.29 -9.30
N GLU A 562 1.87 -4.51 -10.36
CA GLU A 562 2.89 -3.44 -10.42
C GLU A 562 4.32 -3.85 -10.01
N PRO A 563 4.92 -4.91 -10.59
CA PRO A 563 6.16 -5.53 -10.10
C PRO A 563 7.37 -4.59 -10.08
N THR A 564 7.44 -3.57 -10.94
CA THR A 564 8.60 -2.68 -11.04
C THR A 564 8.41 -1.32 -10.34
N SER A 565 7.30 -1.14 -9.62
CA SER A 565 7.05 0.05 -8.82
C SER A 565 8.10 0.22 -7.72
N GLY A 566 8.67 1.42 -7.62
CA GLY A 566 9.71 1.75 -6.63
C GLY A 566 11.10 1.16 -6.88
N MET A 567 11.35 0.60 -8.08
CA MET A 567 12.69 0.17 -8.51
C MET A 567 13.42 1.27 -9.29
N ASP A 568 14.76 1.25 -9.22
CA ASP A 568 15.62 2.04 -10.11
C ASP A 568 15.54 1.53 -11.58
N PRO A 569 15.88 2.37 -12.57
CA PRO A 569 15.80 1.98 -13.99
C PRO A 569 16.62 0.72 -14.35
N GLY A 570 17.78 0.52 -13.71
CA GLY A 570 18.62 -0.66 -13.94
C GLY A 570 17.95 -1.94 -13.43
N ALA A 571 17.49 -1.93 -12.17
CA ALA A 571 16.75 -3.05 -11.58
C ALA A 571 15.44 -3.37 -12.32
N ARG A 572 14.78 -2.36 -12.88
CA ARG A 572 13.58 -2.52 -13.72
C ARG A 572 13.91 -3.32 -14.98
N HIS A 573 14.96 -2.95 -15.69
CA HIS A 573 15.39 -3.65 -16.90
C HIS A 573 15.82 -5.11 -16.63
N GLU A 574 16.51 -5.36 -15.52
CA GLU A 574 16.85 -6.72 -15.06
C GLU A 574 15.59 -7.56 -14.81
N THR A 575 14.60 -6.97 -14.14
CA THR A 575 13.30 -7.60 -13.88
C THR A 575 12.56 -7.90 -15.18
N TRP A 576 12.57 -6.98 -16.14
CA TRP A 576 11.95 -7.17 -17.44
C TRP A 576 12.60 -8.33 -18.23
N THR A 577 13.92 -8.40 -18.20
CA THR A 577 14.68 -9.47 -18.85
C THR A 577 14.34 -10.84 -18.25
N LEU A 578 14.22 -10.93 -16.92
CA LEU A 578 13.78 -12.14 -16.23
C LEU A 578 12.37 -12.56 -16.67
N LEU A 579 11.42 -11.62 -16.67
CA LEU A 579 10.03 -11.88 -17.04
C LEU A 579 9.90 -12.34 -18.50
N GLN A 580 10.60 -11.69 -19.42
CA GLN A 580 10.61 -12.11 -20.83
C GLN A 580 11.18 -13.51 -21.01
N ALA A 581 12.23 -13.89 -20.28
CA ALA A 581 12.81 -15.23 -20.36
C ALA A 581 11.93 -16.31 -19.71
N GLU A 582 11.15 -15.97 -18.67
CA GLU A 582 10.21 -16.91 -18.02
C GLU A 582 8.86 -17.03 -18.76
N LYS A 583 8.58 -16.17 -19.75
CA LYS A 583 7.25 -16.11 -20.38
C LYS A 583 6.91 -17.37 -21.17
N GLU A 584 7.86 -18.02 -21.82
CA GLU A 584 7.60 -19.19 -22.68
C GLU A 584 7.01 -20.38 -21.90
N ALA A 585 7.42 -20.54 -20.65
CA ALA A 585 6.98 -21.65 -19.80
C ALA A 585 5.64 -21.37 -19.07
N ARG A 586 5.18 -20.11 -19.02
CA ARG A 586 4.15 -19.65 -18.08
C ARG A 586 3.10 -18.77 -18.74
N THR A 587 1.94 -18.63 -18.10
CA THR A 587 0.94 -17.60 -18.44
C THR A 587 1.10 -16.46 -17.46
N MET A 588 1.44 -15.25 -17.94
CA MET A 588 1.66 -14.11 -17.06
C MET A 588 0.59 -13.04 -17.22
N LEU A 589 0.02 -12.60 -16.10
CA LEU A 589 -0.83 -11.40 -16.02
C LEU A 589 -0.07 -10.33 -15.25
N LEU A 590 0.19 -9.21 -15.91
CA LEU A 590 0.90 -8.06 -15.36
C LEU A 590 -0.07 -6.88 -15.25
N THR A 591 -0.18 -6.22 -14.10
CA THR A 591 -0.79 -4.88 -14.03
C THR A 591 0.31 -3.83 -14.02
N THR A 592 0.11 -2.77 -14.78
CA THR A 592 1.03 -1.64 -14.76
C THR A 592 0.32 -0.34 -15.10
N HIS A 593 0.90 0.77 -14.67
CA HIS A 593 0.57 2.12 -15.12
C HIS A 593 1.70 2.73 -15.97
N PHE A 594 2.82 2.03 -16.14
CA PHE A 594 3.94 2.43 -17.00
C PHE A 594 3.73 1.90 -18.41
N MET A 595 3.64 2.81 -19.38
CA MET A 595 3.28 2.43 -20.75
C MET A 595 4.45 1.80 -21.48
N GLU A 596 5.68 2.24 -21.20
CA GLU A 596 6.91 1.59 -21.65
C GLU A 596 7.01 0.13 -21.18
N GLU A 597 6.60 -0.15 -19.94
CA GLU A 597 6.59 -1.51 -19.40
C GLU A 597 5.60 -2.41 -20.14
N ALA A 598 4.39 -1.91 -20.40
CA ALA A 598 3.38 -2.64 -21.16
C ALA A 598 3.83 -2.89 -22.61
N ASP A 599 4.51 -1.94 -23.23
CA ASP A 599 4.99 -2.05 -24.62
C ASP A 599 6.18 -3.01 -24.76
N VAL A 600 7.08 -3.06 -23.78
CA VAL A 600 8.26 -3.95 -23.78
C VAL A 600 7.91 -5.38 -23.34
N LEU A 601 7.04 -5.54 -22.34
CA LEU A 601 6.71 -6.85 -21.79
C LEU A 601 5.45 -7.47 -22.41
N GLY A 602 4.46 -6.65 -22.74
CA GLY A 602 3.14 -7.13 -23.13
C GLY A 602 3.11 -7.66 -24.56
N ASP A 603 3.08 -8.98 -24.71
CA ASP A 603 2.69 -9.61 -25.99
C ASP A 603 1.25 -9.20 -26.34
N ARG A 604 0.41 -9.01 -25.31
CA ARG A 604 -0.95 -8.49 -25.42
C ARG A 604 -1.18 -7.43 -24.35
N ILE A 605 -1.69 -6.27 -24.76
CA ILE A 605 -1.97 -5.13 -23.90
C ILE A 605 -3.48 -4.93 -23.85
N ALA A 606 -4.03 -4.93 -22.64
CA ALA A 606 -5.44 -4.68 -22.35
C ALA A 606 -5.55 -3.32 -21.65
N ILE A 607 -6.16 -2.33 -22.31
CA ILE A 607 -6.30 -0.97 -21.78
C ILE A 607 -7.65 -0.85 -21.07
N MET A 608 -7.59 -0.47 -19.80
CA MET A 608 -8.73 -0.34 -18.91
C MET A 608 -8.92 1.12 -18.47
N ALA A 609 -10.14 1.62 -18.57
CA ALA A 609 -10.54 2.95 -18.13
C ALA A 609 -11.94 2.90 -17.50
N HIS A 610 -12.13 3.62 -16.40
CA HIS A 610 -13.42 3.70 -15.69
C HIS A 610 -14.09 2.35 -15.35
N GLY A 611 -13.31 1.31 -15.05
CA GLY A 611 -13.84 -0.02 -14.72
C GLY A 611 -14.12 -0.91 -15.93
N GLN A 612 -13.97 -0.41 -17.16
CA GLN A 612 -14.27 -1.15 -18.39
C GLN A 612 -13.02 -1.34 -19.25
N LEU A 613 -12.98 -2.44 -20.01
CA LEU A 613 -11.97 -2.62 -21.06
C LEU A 613 -12.33 -1.73 -22.25
N GLN A 614 -11.35 -1.00 -22.78
CA GLN A 614 -11.54 -0.13 -23.95
C GLN A 614 -11.03 -0.79 -25.23
N CYS A 615 -9.84 -1.38 -25.16
CA CYS A 615 -9.23 -2.11 -26.27
C CYS A 615 -8.27 -3.18 -25.74
N CYS A 616 -8.01 -4.18 -26.58
CA CYS A 616 -7.11 -5.28 -26.26
C CYS A 616 -6.43 -5.82 -27.51
N GLY A 617 -5.11 -5.93 -27.51
CA GLY A 617 -4.34 -6.44 -28.63
C GLY A 617 -2.84 -6.26 -28.43
N SER A 618 -2.04 -6.64 -29.42
CA SER A 618 -0.60 -6.43 -29.43
C SER A 618 -0.26 -4.93 -29.45
N GLY A 619 0.92 -4.56 -28.94
CA GLY A 619 1.36 -3.16 -28.96
C GLY A 619 1.38 -2.57 -30.38
N MET A 620 1.75 -3.38 -31.38
CA MET A 620 1.70 -2.99 -32.79
C MET A 620 0.27 -2.79 -33.31
N PHE A 621 -0.66 -3.68 -32.97
CA PHE A 621 -2.07 -3.55 -33.35
C PHE A 621 -2.69 -2.26 -32.79
N LEU A 622 -2.47 -2.00 -31.50
CA LEU A 622 -3.00 -0.80 -30.84
C LEU A 622 -2.41 0.48 -31.43
N LYS A 623 -1.09 0.52 -31.65
CA LYS A 623 -0.41 1.65 -32.31
C LYS A 623 -0.87 1.85 -33.76
N LYS A 624 -1.16 0.79 -34.50
CA LYS A 624 -1.66 0.90 -35.87
C LYS A 624 -3.09 1.44 -35.90
N HIS A 625 -3.95 1.00 -34.97
CA HIS A 625 -5.38 1.31 -35.00
C HIS A 625 -5.73 2.66 -34.35
N TYR A 626 -5.01 3.02 -33.28
CA TYR A 626 -5.25 4.23 -32.51
C TYR A 626 -4.12 5.26 -32.66
N GLY A 627 -2.94 4.85 -33.09
CA GLY A 627 -1.81 5.76 -33.26
C GLY A 627 -2.06 6.82 -34.31
N ALA A 628 -1.32 7.91 -34.20
CA ALA A 628 -1.40 9.03 -35.12
C ALA A 628 -0.49 8.83 -36.36
N GLY A 629 0.45 7.88 -36.29
CA GLY A 629 1.40 7.61 -37.37
C GLY A 629 2.85 7.73 -36.90
N TYR A 630 3.70 8.36 -37.70
CA TYR A 630 5.09 8.66 -37.34
C TYR A 630 5.26 10.16 -37.11
N HIS A 631 6.03 10.54 -36.11
CA HIS A 631 6.34 11.93 -35.82
C HIS A 631 7.70 12.27 -36.39
N LEU A 632 7.72 13.20 -37.33
CA LEU A 632 8.94 13.75 -37.90
C LEU A 632 9.22 15.09 -37.23
N THR A 633 10.23 15.10 -36.36
CA THR A 633 10.71 16.30 -35.69
C THR A 633 11.85 16.91 -36.50
N ILE A 634 11.71 18.17 -36.89
CA ILE A 634 12.71 18.92 -37.66
C ILE A 634 13.17 20.11 -36.82
N VAL A 635 14.49 20.23 -36.66
CA VAL A 635 15.16 21.33 -35.98
C VAL A 635 15.73 22.28 -37.03
N TYR A 636 15.34 23.56 -36.98
CA TYR A 636 15.79 24.58 -37.92
C TYR A 636 16.93 25.43 -37.34
N ASP A 637 17.81 25.94 -38.21
CA ASP A 637 18.91 26.83 -37.84
C ASP A 637 18.47 28.30 -37.81
N ASN A 638 18.94 29.04 -36.81
CA ASN A 638 18.62 30.45 -36.57
C ASN A 638 19.34 31.39 -37.56
N HIS A 639 20.47 30.95 -38.12
CA HIS A 639 21.37 31.84 -38.88
C HIS A 639 20.96 32.06 -40.34
N MET A 640 20.12 31.19 -40.93
CA MET A 640 19.85 31.21 -42.37
C MET A 640 18.43 31.64 -42.77
N THR A 641 17.43 31.59 -41.89
CA THR A 641 16.02 31.80 -42.28
C THR A 641 15.48 33.20 -41.96
N ARG A 642 15.02 33.94 -42.98
CA ARG A 642 14.40 35.28 -42.84
C ARG A 642 13.02 35.28 -42.15
N THR A 643 12.41 34.12 -41.88
CA THR A 643 11.30 33.94 -40.91
C THR A 643 11.03 32.44 -40.72
N LEU A 644 11.06 31.92 -39.49
CA LEU A 644 10.87 30.48 -39.17
C LEU A 644 9.60 29.89 -39.82
N GLY A 645 8.49 30.65 -39.82
CA GLY A 645 7.23 30.22 -40.43
C GLY A 645 7.31 29.96 -41.93
N THR A 646 8.17 30.68 -42.67
CA THR A 646 8.32 30.47 -44.13
C THR A 646 9.08 29.18 -44.45
N ALA A 647 10.08 28.84 -43.64
CA ALA A 647 10.84 27.59 -43.78
C ALA A 647 9.99 26.37 -43.44
N ILE A 648 9.16 26.46 -42.39
CA ILE A 648 8.19 25.42 -42.03
C ILE A 648 7.20 25.19 -43.17
N GLU A 649 6.66 26.25 -43.78
CA GLU A 649 5.70 26.12 -44.88
C GLU A 649 6.33 25.57 -46.17
N GLN A 650 7.57 25.97 -46.49
CA GLN A 650 8.32 25.40 -47.62
C GLN A 650 8.60 23.91 -47.41
N THR A 651 9.02 23.54 -46.20
CA THR A 651 9.26 22.16 -45.81
C THR A 651 7.96 21.35 -45.89
N ARG A 652 6.86 21.90 -45.38
CA ARG A 652 5.53 21.28 -45.47
C ARG A 652 5.10 21.07 -46.93
N LYS A 653 5.29 22.05 -47.80
CA LYS A 653 4.96 21.95 -49.23
C LYS A 653 5.77 20.86 -49.93
N LEU A 654 7.05 20.71 -49.59
CA LEU A 654 7.91 19.64 -50.11
C LEU A 654 7.43 18.26 -49.63
N MET A 655 7.01 18.15 -48.37
CA MET A 655 6.48 16.90 -47.82
C MET A 655 5.11 16.53 -48.41
N MET A 656 4.22 17.51 -48.63
CA MET A 656 2.91 17.29 -49.26
C MET A 656 3.00 16.68 -50.66
N THR A 657 4.14 16.84 -51.35
CA THR A 657 4.37 16.19 -52.65
C THR A 657 4.40 14.66 -52.56
N HIS A 658 4.73 14.12 -51.39
CA HIS A 658 4.91 12.69 -51.14
C HIS A 658 3.78 12.08 -50.31
N THR A 659 3.32 12.78 -49.28
CA THR A 659 2.38 12.27 -48.27
C THR A 659 1.54 13.40 -47.70
N ASP A 660 0.31 13.12 -47.23
CA ASP A 660 -0.45 14.11 -46.46
C ASP A 660 0.22 14.32 -45.10
N VAL A 661 0.48 15.58 -44.73
CA VAL A 661 1.26 15.94 -43.55
C VAL A 661 0.55 17.00 -42.72
N VAL A 662 0.29 16.64 -41.47
CA VAL A 662 -0.33 17.54 -40.48
C VAL A 662 0.76 18.10 -39.57
N LEU A 663 0.87 19.42 -39.51
CA LEU A 663 1.74 20.10 -38.53
C LEU A 663 1.09 19.98 -37.14
N GLN A 664 1.74 19.30 -36.20
CA GLN A 664 1.19 19.03 -34.87
C GLN A 664 1.59 20.10 -33.86
N SER A 665 2.88 20.46 -33.82
CA SER A 665 3.40 21.44 -32.88
C SER A 665 4.63 22.16 -33.43
N VAL A 666 4.79 23.41 -33.04
CA VAL A 666 6.01 24.21 -33.26
C VAL A 666 6.42 24.76 -31.92
N VAL A 667 7.59 24.34 -31.42
CA VAL A 667 8.14 24.76 -30.12
C VAL A 667 9.55 25.28 -30.34
N GLY A 668 9.75 26.58 -30.16
CA GLY A 668 11.05 27.21 -30.40
C GLY A 668 11.50 27.05 -31.85
N GLN A 669 12.55 26.25 -32.08
CA GLN A 669 13.14 25.96 -33.40
C GLN A 669 12.78 24.57 -33.93
N GLU A 670 11.91 23.84 -33.23
CA GLU A 670 11.53 22.48 -33.56
C GLU A 670 10.09 22.47 -34.08
N ALA A 671 9.87 21.87 -35.24
CA ALA A 671 8.54 21.59 -35.76
C ALA A 671 8.33 20.07 -35.82
N THR A 672 7.20 19.61 -35.29
CA THR A 672 6.81 18.20 -35.33
C THR A 672 5.67 18.02 -36.33
N PHE A 673 5.92 17.17 -37.32
CA PHE A 673 4.99 16.81 -38.37
C PHE A 673 4.50 15.38 -38.17
N LEU A 674 3.21 15.17 -38.38
CA LEU A 674 2.61 13.85 -38.33
C LEU A 674 2.53 13.26 -39.74
N LEU A 675 3.15 12.10 -39.92
CA LEU A 675 3.15 11.31 -41.14
C LEU A 675 2.23 10.11 -40.99
N GLU A 676 1.33 9.88 -41.96
CA GLU A 676 0.45 8.71 -41.94
C GLU A 676 1.23 7.39 -42.03
N ALA A 677 0.77 6.37 -41.28
CA ALA A 677 1.42 5.07 -41.21
C ALA A 677 1.40 4.30 -42.54
N ASP A 678 0.36 4.51 -43.36
CA ASP A 678 0.19 3.84 -44.66
C ASP A 678 1.20 4.32 -45.70
N ALA A 679 1.79 5.50 -45.49
CA ALA A 679 2.77 6.09 -46.40
C ALA A 679 4.22 5.64 -46.14
N ARG A 680 4.43 4.61 -45.31
CA ARG A 680 5.76 4.09 -44.94
C ARG A 680 6.65 3.73 -46.14
N SER A 681 6.08 3.29 -47.25
CA SER A 681 6.82 2.97 -48.48
C SER A 681 7.47 4.19 -49.14
N VAL A 682 6.96 5.40 -48.87
CA VAL A 682 7.41 6.66 -49.47
C VAL A 682 8.49 7.34 -48.62
N PHE A 683 8.62 6.97 -47.34
CA PHE A 683 9.56 7.56 -46.39
C PHE A 683 11.02 7.63 -46.87
N PRO A 684 11.60 6.59 -47.51
CA PRO A 684 12.98 6.68 -48.00
C PRO A 684 13.20 7.79 -49.03
N ARG A 685 12.21 8.02 -49.91
CA ARG A 685 12.26 9.10 -50.91
C ARG A 685 12.08 10.46 -50.24
N LEU A 686 11.14 10.55 -49.30
CA LEU A 686 10.90 11.75 -48.51
C LEU A 686 12.17 12.20 -47.74
N PHE A 687 12.86 11.27 -47.07
CA PHE A 687 14.09 11.59 -46.34
C PHE A 687 15.23 11.96 -47.28
N GLY A 688 15.36 11.31 -48.44
CA GLY A 688 16.35 11.70 -49.45
C GLY A 688 16.14 13.12 -49.98
N ASP A 689 14.88 13.50 -50.23
CA ASP A 689 14.56 14.85 -50.68
C ASP A 689 14.80 15.90 -49.59
N LEU A 690 14.51 15.58 -48.31
CA LEU A 690 14.81 16.44 -47.17
C LEU A 690 16.31 16.63 -46.94
N GLU A 691 17.12 15.58 -47.10
CA GLU A 691 18.59 15.66 -47.02
C GLU A 691 19.16 16.51 -48.16
N SER A 692 18.69 16.30 -49.40
CA SER A 692 19.16 17.09 -50.55
C SER A 692 18.82 18.59 -50.44
N SER A 693 17.68 18.91 -49.79
CA SER A 693 17.19 20.28 -49.60
C SER A 693 17.56 20.87 -48.24
N GLN A 694 18.39 20.20 -47.44
CA GLN A 694 18.68 20.55 -46.05
C GLN A 694 19.26 21.96 -45.90
N THR A 695 20.21 22.33 -46.78
CA THR A 695 20.86 23.65 -46.78
C THR A 695 19.92 24.77 -47.23
N HIS A 696 19.04 24.48 -48.20
CA HIS A 696 18.05 25.45 -48.72
C HIS A 696 16.92 25.70 -47.72
N LEU A 697 16.49 24.68 -46.98
CA LEU A 697 15.42 24.76 -45.99
C LEU A 697 15.91 25.21 -44.60
N GLY A 698 17.23 25.32 -44.40
CA GLY A 698 17.81 25.69 -43.10
C GLY A 698 17.59 24.63 -42.02
N ILE A 699 17.55 23.35 -42.38
CA ILE A 699 17.32 22.24 -41.45
C ILE A 699 18.66 21.84 -40.83
N ARG A 700 18.77 21.92 -39.50
CA ARG A 700 19.94 21.46 -38.76
C ARG A 700 19.96 19.93 -38.62
N SER A 701 18.83 19.37 -38.23
CA SER A 701 18.66 17.92 -38.06
C SER A 701 17.18 17.57 -38.11
N PHE A 702 16.87 16.36 -38.57
CA PHE A 702 15.52 15.80 -38.46
C PHE A 702 15.59 14.39 -37.89
N GLY A 703 14.54 14.00 -37.16
CA GLY A 703 14.42 12.69 -36.52
C GLY A 703 12.99 12.17 -36.63
N VAL A 704 12.86 10.86 -36.77
CA VAL A 704 11.56 10.20 -36.86
C VAL A 704 11.36 9.38 -35.60
N SER A 705 10.25 9.60 -34.90
CA SER A 705 9.81 8.77 -33.79
C SER A 705 8.48 8.09 -34.14
N VAL A 706 8.25 6.93 -33.51
CA VAL A 706 7.02 6.15 -33.67
C VAL A 706 6.01 6.61 -32.62
N THR A 707 4.71 6.56 -32.94
CA THR A 707 3.64 6.72 -31.94
C THR A 707 3.95 5.85 -30.72
N THR A 708 4.02 6.48 -29.54
CA THR A 708 4.25 5.78 -28.27
C THR A 708 2.95 5.17 -27.75
N MET A 709 3.05 4.21 -26.83
CA MET A 709 1.87 3.68 -26.15
C MET A 709 1.14 4.76 -25.32
N GLU A 710 1.85 5.83 -24.95
CA GLU A 710 1.27 7.00 -24.26
C GLU A 710 0.27 7.75 -25.09
N GLU A 711 0.58 7.99 -26.36
CA GLU A 711 -0.35 8.66 -27.28
C GLU A 711 -1.58 7.80 -27.58
N VAL A 712 -1.39 6.49 -27.68
CA VAL A 712 -2.50 5.53 -27.82
C VAL A 712 -3.41 5.56 -26.60
N PHE A 713 -2.84 5.68 -25.40
CA PHE A 713 -3.60 5.73 -24.15
C PHE A 713 -4.38 7.05 -23.95
N LEU A 714 -3.86 8.16 -24.48
CA LEU A 714 -4.52 9.47 -24.39
C LEU A 714 -5.70 9.64 -25.35
N LYS A 715 -5.74 8.88 -26.43
CA LYS A 715 -6.85 8.84 -27.38
C LYS A 715 -7.95 7.88 -26.92
#